data_AF-A0A0K9XUX0-F1
#
_entry.id   AF-A0A0K9XUX0-F1
#
_cell.length_a   1.000
_cell.length_b   1.000
_cell.length_c   1.000
_cell.angle_alpha   90.00
_cell.angle_beta   90.00
_cell.angle_gamma   90.00
#
_symmetry.space_group_name_H-M   'P 1'
#
loop_
_entity.id
_entity.type
_entity.pdbx_description
1 polymer ?
#
loop_
_entity_poly.entity_id
_entity_poly.type
_entity_poly.pdbx_seq_one_letter_code
_entity_poly.pdbx_strand_id
1 'polypeptide(L)'
;LKNLEELKELSTLDLSENQITELKNLEELKELSTLYLFGNQITDIKNLEKLKQLSELNLSNNQITEIKNLEELKELSRLYLSNNQITEIKNLEELKELSRLYLFGNQITDIKNLEELKQLSMLDVSNNKIDNLHPLLSYFEKGFDIIEDSYYPEGIVIENNPLRKPPIKVIEEGKAKIVEWFQEAEKHGTEPLYEAKLLIVGQPKHGKSSLRKKLLDPTYKIPDECLDETLGVEIYPNYKVQIPENKDVVNVNIWDFGGQEKQYYLHQYFLKKNAVYILVSDDRKDNENFDYWMSKLKLFTGNENEISILFNQINRTTQSTSFNPKKYQELGFLFQEFYLDLSRDYERFEEFKNHIDQSILKLPHIGEEYPKYCKAISDKVDEKKEKEKLDYITIQDFENICAELGYKEPKIIQKTLEYLDLIGKIIYYESDHSLNHLIILNPHWLIDAIYGIITSKELEDKKGKFTKNWLNNYLQKPQKNREKQYAKSEIDNILRLMLKNHYDICYTLNDKDYLIPLLMPNELPENNVEFSDGLQIIFKYEIMPKGLIPRLLVRKSEYIYNNLICSSAGILFHDDTYSYITEHFEKNDANRYIKIVAKGKNTVEFLQEIRRELIKVQKSWFNNLEVVELIPCNCNSCKNSESPELYDKNQDLVERTKKGKLKIECRKSYSDVEILPILGAVYEKEIIDFYTREELNKLINSSPKLDVNIENLIIKHLGDSYKYGENSHFEKSQFGGKHNKIKEN
;
A
#
# COMPACT_ATOMS: atom_id res chain seq x y z
N LEU A 1 42.68 11.90 -35.77
CA LEU A 1 42.06 12.75 -36.81
C LEU A 1 43.16 13.36 -37.68
N LYS A 2 43.15 13.17 -39.01
CA LYS A 2 44.13 13.76 -39.95
C LYS A 2 43.41 14.19 -41.23
N ASN A 3 43.85 15.28 -41.87
CA ASN A 3 43.35 15.81 -43.13
C ASN A 3 41.88 16.29 -43.10
N LEU A 4 41.35 16.60 -41.92
CA LEU A 4 39.99 17.17 -41.80
C LEU A 4 40.01 18.68 -42.02
N GLU A 5 41.13 19.34 -41.72
CA GLU A 5 41.37 20.78 -41.84
C GLU A 5 41.12 21.37 -43.25
N GLU A 6 41.11 20.53 -44.28
CA GLU A 6 40.81 20.94 -45.66
C GLU A 6 39.30 20.96 -45.99
N LEU A 7 38.46 20.31 -45.17
CA LEU A 7 37.01 20.18 -45.39
C LEU A 7 36.23 21.39 -44.84
N LYS A 8 36.63 22.59 -45.23
CA LYS A 8 36.19 23.86 -44.60
C LYS A 8 34.70 24.17 -44.73
N GLU A 9 34.02 23.57 -45.70
CA GLU A 9 32.58 23.73 -45.93
C GLU A 9 31.72 22.69 -45.17
N LEU A 10 32.33 21.86 -44.32
CA LEU A 10 31.63 20.81 -43.60
C LEU A 10 30.72 21.40 -42.52
N SER A 11 29.41 21.16 -42.65
CA SER A 11 28.40 21.59 -41.66
C SER A 11 28.12 20.53 -40.59
N THR A 12 28.30 19.25 -40.91
CA THR A 12 28.01 18.13 -40.00
C THR A 12 29.13 17.11 -40.06
N LEU A 13 29.62 16.71 -38.90
CA LEU A 13 30.69 15.72 -38.75
C LEU A 13 30.27 14.67 -37.71
N ASP A 14 30.17 13.42 -38.15
CA ASP A 14 29.94 12.28 -37.27
C ASP A 14 31.20 11.41 -37.19
N LEU A 15 31.71 11.29 -35.97
CA LEU A 15 32.89 10.52 -35.59
C LEU A 15 32.57 9.56 -34.44
N SER A 16 31.30 9.18 -34.29
CA SER A 16 30.83 8.30 -33.24
C SER A 16 31.42 6.88 -33.35
N GLU A 17 31.49 6.16 -32.22
CA GLU A 17 31.93 4.76 -32.11
C GLU A 17 33.35 4.53 -32.67
N ASN A 18 34.29 5.36 -32.24
CA ASN A 18 35.70 5.30 -32.63
C ASN A 18 36.61 5.20 -31.38
N GLN A 19 37.92 5.37 -31.57
CA GLN A 19 38.92 5.34 -30.50
C GLN A 19 39.59 6.72 -30.33
N ILE A 20 38.84 7.79 -30.54
CA ILE A 20 39.37 9.15 -30.47
C ILE A 20 39.64 9.49 -29.00
N THR A 21 40.87 9.87 -28.70
CA THR A 21 41.30 10.35 -27.38
C THR A 21 41.51 11.87 -27.34
N GLU A 22 41.78 12.48 -28.50
CA GLU A 22 42.09 13.91 -28.64
C GLU A 22 41.40 14.53 -29.85
N LEU A 23 40.80 15.70 -29.65
CA LEU A 23 40.08 16.48 -30.67
C LEU A 23 41.04 17.39 -31.44
N LYS A 24 41.97 16.81 -32.21
CA LYS A 24 42.93 17.59 -33.04
C LYS A 24 42.41 17.81 -34.45
N ASN A 25 42.87 18.90 -35.09
CA ASN A 25 42.60 19.25 -36.49
C ASN A 25 41.13 19.57 -36.82
N LEU A 26 40.35 20.03 -35.84
CA LEU A 26 38.97 20.51 -36.05
C LEU A 26 38.90 22.03 -36.20
N GLU A 27 39.91 22.77 -35.74
CA GLU A 27 39.95 24.24 -35.63
C GLU A 27 39.65 25.04 -36.90
N GLU A 28 39.86 24.46 -38.08
CA GLU A 28 39.61 25.10 -39.38
C GLU A 28 38.18 24.87 -39.92
N LEU A 29 37.39 23.98 -39.28
CA LEU A 29 36.02 23.63 -39.67
C LEU A 29 34.99 24.67 -39.18
N LYS A 30 35.17 25.94 -39.56
CA LYS A 30 34.42 27.07 -38.99
C LYS A 30 32.92 27.09 -39.30
N GLU A 31 32.50 26.38 -40.35
CA GLU A 31 31.10 26.22 -40.75
C GLU A 31 30.41 25.02 -40.07
N LEU A 32 31.11 24.31 -39.18
CA LEU A 32 30.57 23.12 -38.53
C LEU A 32 29.48 23.50 -37.52
N SER A 33 28.25 23.07 -37.79
CA SER A 33 27.09 23.30 -36.95
C SER A 33 26.74 22.11 -36.04
N THR A 34 27.17 20.91 -36.42
CA THR A 34 26.83 19.66 -35.71
C THR A 34 28.03 18.73 -35.63
N LEU A 35 28.36 18.27 -34.42
CA LEU A 35 29.49 17.37 -34.17
C LEU A 35 29.07 16.20 -33.26
N TYR A 36 29.13 14.98 -33.80
CA TYR A 36 28.88 13.75 -33.06
C TYR A 36 30.19 13.01 -32.75
N LEU A 37 30.46 12.78 -31.47
CA LEU A 37 31.65 12.12 -30.93
C LEU A 37 31.27 11.03 -29.91
N PHE A 38 30.04 10.50 -30.03
CA PHE A 38 29.49 9.48 -29.14
C PHE A 38 30.39 8.23 -29.12
N GLY A 39 30.58 7.57 -27.97
CA GLY A 39 31.26 6.27 -27.93
C GLY A 39 32.74 6.36 -28.33
N ASN A 40 33.50 7.24 -27.68
CA ASN A 40 34.94 7.43 -27.90
C ASN A 40 35.72 7.31 -26.56
N GLN A 41 36.99 7.73 -26.54
CA GLN A 41 37.87 7.67 -25.37
C GLN A 41 38.36 9.08 -24.96
N ILE A 42 37.53 10.10 -25.19
CA ILE A 42 37.87 11.50 -24.91
C ILE A 42 37.84 11.74 -23.41
N THR A 43 38.89 12.34 -22.87
CA THR A 43 38.99 12.72 -21.46
C THR A 43 38.95 14.23 -21.24
N ASP A 44 39.41 15.02 -22.22
CA ASP A 44 39.44 16.48 -22.19
C ASP A 44 38.75 17.06 -23.43
N ILE A 45 37.80 17.97 -23.21
CA ILE A 45 37.20 18.80 -24.25
C ILE A 45 38.18 19.93 -24.57
N LYS A 46 38.84 19.91 -25.73
CA LYS A 46 39.83 20.92 -26.17
C LYS A 46 39.74 21.13 -27.68
N ASN A 47 40.23 22.28 -28.16
CA ASN A 47 40.31 22.66 -29.58
C ASN A 47 38.93 22.80 -30.27
N LEU A 48 37.89 23.10 -29.51
CA LEU A 48 36.55 23.40 -30.04
C LEU A 48 36.27 24.90 -30.07
N GLU A 49 37.05 25.74 -29.39
CA GLU A 49 36.82 27.17 -29.18
C GLU A 49 36.70 28.01 -30.47
N LYS A 50 37.20 27.49 -31.60
CA LYS A 50 37.08 28.14 -32.91
C LYS A 50 35.81 27.78 -33.68
N LEU A 51 35.06 26.76 -33.24
CA LEU A 51 33.85 26.25 -33.89
C LEU A 51 32.61 27.06 -33.49
N LYS A 52 32.62 28.37 -33.73
CA LYS A 52 31.63 29.30 -33.18
C LYS A 52 30.19 29.09 -33.67
N GLN A 53 30.01 28.40 -34.81
CA GLN A 53 28.70 28.05 -35.37
C GLN A 53 28.13 26.74 -34.80
N LEU A 54 28.84 26.07 -33.89
CA LEU A 54 28.42 24.76 -33.38
C LEU A 54 27.14 24.89 -32.55
N SER A 55 26.07 24.30 -33.05
CA SER A 55 24.73 24.34 -32.48
C SER A 55 24.34 23.05 -31.75
N GLU A 56 24.97 21.93 -32.10
CA GLU A 56 24.74 20.61 -31.50
C GLU A 56 26.06 19.85 -31.33
N LEU A 57 26.33 19.41 -30.10
CA LEU A 57 27.53 18.66 -29.72
C LEU A 57 27.16 17.42 -28.92
N ASN A 58 27.56 16.25 -29.40
CA ASN A 58 27.40 14.99 -28.68
C ASN A 58 28.74 14.39 -28.28
N LEU A 59 28.97 14.30 -26.98
CA LEU A 59 30.14 13.74 -26.32
C LEU A 59 29.76 12.58 -25.37
N SER A 60 28.58 11.99 -25.54
CA SER A 60 28.13 10.90 -24.69
C SER A 60 28.98 9.63 -24.83
N ASN A 61 29.00 8.78 -23.80
CA ASN A 61 29.84 7.56 -23.75
C ASN A 61 31.32 7.87 -24.02
N ASN A 62 31.91 8.72 -23.18
CA ASN A 62 33.33 9.06 -23.17
C ASN A 62 33.88 8.96 -21.74
N GLN A 63 35.07 9.53 -21.47
CA GLN A 63 35.74 9.51 -20.17
C GLN A 63 35.97 10.93 -19.64
N ILE A 64 35.06 11.86 -19.97
CA ILE A 64 35.19 13.27 -19.58
C ILE A 64 34.89 13.42 -18.10
N THR A 65 35.78 14.11 -17.38
CA THR A 65 35.64 14.36 -15.93
C THR A 65 35.18 15.78 -15.61
N GLU A 66 35.35 16.72 -16.54
CA GLU A 66 35.08 18.14 -16.34
C GLU A 66 34.56 18.79 -17.63
N ILE A 67 33.53 19.62 -17.50
CA ILE A 67 33.01 20.47 -18.57
C ILE A 67 33.88 21.73 -18.63
N LYS A 68 34.60 21.94 -19.73
CA LYS A 68 35.47 23.12 -19.95
C LYS A 68 35.70 23.39 -21.43
N ASN A 69 36.19 24.58 -21.76
CA ASN A 69 36.50 25.01 -23.13
C ASN A 69 35.28 24.99 -24.06
N LEU A 70 34.09 25.29 -23.52
CA LEU A 70 32.85 25.43 -24.27
C LEU A 70 32.36 26.88 -24.32
N GLU A 71 32.94 27.78 -23.52
CA GLU A 71 32.52 29.17 -23.32
C GLU A 71 32.45 30.03 -24.60
N GLU A 72 33.23 29.68 -25.63
CA GLU A 72 33.19 30.36 -26.93
C GLU A 72 32.07 29.86 -27.87
N LEU A 73 31.43 28.73 -27.57
CA LEU A 73 30.40 28.07 -28.40
C LEU A 73 29.01 28.68 -28.15
N LYS A 74 28.88 29.98 -28.38
CA LYS A 74 27.68 30.76 -27.99
C LYS A 74 26.39 30.35 -28.70
N GLU A 75 26.49 29.68 -29.85
CA GLU A 75 25.34 29.16 -30.61
C GLU A 75 24.92 27.75 -30.19
N LEU A 76 25.60 27.14 -29.21
CA LEU A 76 25.34 25.77 -28.79
C LEU A 76 23.96 25.66 -28.12
N SER A 77 23.05 24.96 -28.79
CA SER A 77 21.66 24.79 -28.37
C SER A 77 21.38 23.41 -27.76
N ARG A 78 22.19 22.40 -28.09
CA ARG A 78 22.05 21.01 -27.65
C ARG A 78 23.41 20.43 -27.26
N LEU A 79 23.51 19.95 -26.03
CA LEU A 79 24.72 19.34 -25.49
C LEU A 79 24.41 17.97 -24.87
N TYR A 80 25.03 16.93 -25.40
CA TYR A 80 24.93 15.57 -24.89
C TYR A 80 26.23 15.14 -24.23
N LEU A 81 26.18 14.84 -22.93
CA LEU A 81 27.30 14.46 -22.07
C LEU A 81 27.00 13.21 -21.24
N SER A 82 25.92 12.48 -21.57
CA SER A 82 25.54 11.25 -20.88
C SER A 82 26.64 10.19 -20.85
N ASN A 83 26.70 9.38 -19.79
CA ASN A 83 27.69 8.31 -19.57
C ASN A 83 29.14 8.82 -19.67
N ASN A 84 29.47 9.75 -18.79
CA ASN A 84 30.83 10.26 -18.57
C ASN A 84 31.18 10.15 -17.07
N GLN A 85 32.24 10.84 -16.63
CA GLN A 85 32.72 10.82 -15.24
C GLN A 85 32.64 12.23 -14.61
N ILE A 86 31.69 13.04 -15.06
CA ILE A 86 31.53 14.43 -14.62
C ILE A 86 31.00 14.46 -13.18
N THR A 87 31.62 15.28 -12.33
CA THR A 87 31.24 15.42 -10.91
C THR A 87 30.51 16.72 -10.58
N GLU A 88 30.60 17.73 -11.45
CA GLU A 88 30.01 19.05 -11.23
C GLU A 88 29.62 19.73 -12.54
N ILE A 89 28.55 20.51 -12.52
CA ILE A 89 28.10 21.34 -13.64
C ILE A 89 28.74 22.72 -13.51
N LYS A 90 29.72 23.02 -14.37
CA LYS A 90 30.40 24.32 -14.44
C LYS A 90 30.68 24.71 -15.89
N ASN A 91 31.05 25.97 -16.08
CA ASN A 91 31.49 26.52 -17.37
C ASN A 91 30.42 26.46 -18.49
N LEU A 92 29.14 26.37 -18.13
CA LEU A 92 28.02 26.45 -19.08
C LEU A 92 27.38 27.85 -19.11
N GLU A 93 27.77 28.76 -18.23
CA GLU A 93 27.06 30.03 -18.02
C GLU A 93 27.04 30.96 -19.24
N GLU A 94 28.04 30.87 -20.13
CA GLU A 94 28.10 31.64 -21.37
C GLU A 94 27.23 31.05 -22.51
N LEU A 95 26.74 29.82 -22.36
CA LEU A 95 25.94 29.11 -23.36
C LEU A 95 24.46 29.53 -23.29
N LYS A 96 24.19 30.82 -23.57
CA LYS A 96 22.86 31.41 -23.37
C LYS A 96 21.76 30.84 -24.29
N GLU A 97 22.14 30.21 -25.40
CA GLU A 97 21.21 29.53 -26.33
C GLU A 97 20.98 28.05 -25.99
N LEU A 98 21.62 27.53 -24.94
CA LEU A 98 21.51 26.11 -24.57
C LEU A 98 20.08 25.79 -24.13
N SER A 99 19.40 24.96 -24.93
CA SER A 99 18.00 24.59 -24.74
C SER A 99 17.80 23.14 -24.28
N ARG A 100 18.79 22.27 -24.54
CA ARG A 100 18.77 20.86 -24.16
C ARG A 100 20.12 20.41 -23.61
N LEU A 101 20.11 19.83 -22.42
CA LEU A 101 21.30 19.33 -21.73
C LEU A 101 21.07 17.92 -21.20
N TYR A 102 21.89 16.97 -21.64
CA TYR A 102 21.80 15.57 -21.23
C TYR A 102 23.07 15.15 -20.47
N LEU A 103 22.90 14.78 -19.21
CA LEU A 103 23.95 14.42 -18.25
C LEU A 103 23.66 13.09 -17.54
N PHE A 104 22.75 12.27 -18.09
CA PHE A 104 22.44 10.92 -17.63
C PHE A 104 23.71 10.12 -17.32
N GLY A 105 23.76 9.38 -16.20
CA GLY A 105 24.83 8.41 -15.95
C GLY A 105 26.21 9.04 -15.72
N ASN A 106 26.26 10.08 -14.89
CA ASN A 106 27.50 10.74 -14.45
C ASN A 106 27.69 10.57 -12.93
N GLN A 107 28.57 11.37 -12.32
CA GLN A 107 28.85 11.35 -10.87
C GLN A 107 28.54 12.70 -10.22
N ILE A 108 27.58 13.44 -10.78
CA ILE A 108 27.25 14.81 -10.37
C ILE A 108 26.61 14.80 -8.99
N THR A 109 27.17 15.59 -8.07
CA THR A 109 26.60 15.76 -6.71
C THR A 109 25.89 17.11 -6.52
N ASP A 110 26.27 18.12 -7.31
CA ASP A 110 25.76 19.48 -7.19
C ASP A 110 25.38 20.01 -8.59
N ILE A 111 24.18 20.58 -8.69
CA ILE A 111 23.57 21.10 -9.93
C ILE A 111 23.41 22.63 -9.92
N LYS A 112 24.24 23.34 -9.14
CA LYS A 112 24.40 24.80 -9.25
C LYS A 112 24.82 25.25 -10.65
N ASN A 113 24.67 26.54 -10.91
CA ASN A 113 25.00 27.22 -12.17
C ASN A 113 24.04 26.91 -13.33
N LEU A 114 22.97 26.13 -13.09
CA LEU A 114 21.90 25.92 -14.06
C LEU A 114 20.93 27.11 -14.12
N GLU A 115 20.87 27.92 -13.06
CA GLU A 115 20.03 29.12 -12.96
C GLU A 115 20.28 30.16 -14.08
N GLU A 116 21.49 30.15 -14.65
CA GLU A 116 21.90 31.07 -15.73
C GLU A 116 21.45 30.63 -17.14
N LEU A 117 21.06 29.36 -17.31
CA LEU A 117 20.64 28.77 -18.58
C LEU A 117 19.16 29.04 -18.87
N LYS A 118 18.82 30.31 -19.12
CA LYS A 118 17.41 30.76 -19.19
C LYS A 118 16.57 30.10 -20.29
N GLN A 119 17.20 29.59 -21.36
CA GLN A 119 16.54 28.91 -22.48
C GLN A 119 16.44 27.39 -22.31
N LEU A 120 16.98 26.83 -21.22
CA LEU A 120 16.97 25.40 -20.99
C LEU A 120 15.53 24.93 -20.81
N SER A 121 15.12 24.04 -21.72
CA SER A 121 13.78 23.46 -21.79
C SER A 121 13.76 21.97 -21.46
N MET A 122 14.91 21.31 -21.64
CA MET A 122 15.09 19.89 -21.38
C MET A 122 16.38 19.64 -20.62
N LEU A 123 16.27 18.99 -19.46
CA LEU A 123 17.40 18.62 -18.61
C LEU A 123 17.27 17.15 -18.19
N ASP A 124 18.27 16.34 -18.52
CA ASP A 124 18.38 14.97 -18.01
C ASP A 124 19.60 14.86 -17.09
N VAL A 125 19.36 14.70 -15.79
CA VAL A 125 20.40 14.47 -14.76
C VAL A 125 20.17 13.16 -14.02
N SER A 126 19.43 12.24 -14.61
CA SER A 126 19.19 10.92 -14.01
C SER A 126 20.48 10.10 -13.87
N ASN A 127 20.47 9.11 -12.96
CA ASN A 127 21.63 8.27 -12.63
C ASN A 127 22.87 9.10 -12.27
N ASN A 128 22.72 9.98 -11.29
CA ASN A 128 23.78 10.80 -10.70
C ASN A 128 23.78 10.64 -9.17
N LYS A 129 24.43 11.55 -8.44
CA LYS A 129 24.56 11.55 -6.98
C LYS A 129 23.95 12.82 -6.36
N ILE A 130 22.90 13.35 -6.98
CA ILE A 130 22.23 14.60 -6.56
C ILE A 130 21.35 14.31 -5.35
N ASP A 131 21.48 15.13 -4.31
CA ASP A 131 20.64 15.05 -3.11
C ASP A 131 19.70 16.25 -2.93
N ASN A 132 19.89 17.33 -3.70
CA ASN A 132 19.19 18.60 -3.53
C ASN A 132 18.79 19.24 -4.87
N LEU A 133 17.49 19.47 -5.04
CA LEU A 133 16.90 20.10 -6.22
C LEU A 133 16.71 21.62 -6.09
N HIS A 134 17.10 22.25 -4.98
CA HIS A 134 16.93 23.70 -4.78
C HIS A 134 17.49 24.54 -5.95
N PRO A 135 18.64 24.22 -6.57
CA PRO A 135 19.12 24.97 -7.74
C PRO A 135 18.15 24.97 -8.94
N LEU A 136 17.21 24.01 -9.00
CA LEU A 136 16.18 23.93 -10.04
C LEU A 136 14.89 24.67 -9.69
N LEU A 137 14.80 25.33 -8.52
CA LEU A 137 13.59 26.01 -8.06
C LEU A 137 13.00 26.96 -9.11
N SER A 138 13.85 27.76 -9.75
CA SER A 138 13.43 28.70 -10.79
C SER A 138 12.83 28.02 -12.04
N TYR A 139 13.18 26.77 -12.32
CA TYR A 139 12.58 26.00 -13.41
C TYR A 139 11.18 25.51 -13.03
N PHE A 140 11.01 25.01 -11.80
CA PHE A 140 9.68 24.63 -11.31
C PHE A 140 8.71 25.83 -11.27
N GLU A 141 9.20 27.01 -10.89
CA GLU A 141 8.43 28.27 -10.92
C GLU A 141 8.03 28.69 -12.34
N LYS A 142 8.86 28.39 -13.35
CA LYS A 142 8.55 28.62 -14.77
C LYS A 142 7.59 27.57 -15.37
N GLY A 143 7.29 26.51 -14.63
CA GLY A 143 6.33 25.47 -15.02
C GLY A 143 6.94 24.18 -15.57
N PHE A 144 8.26 24.00 -15.52
CA PHE A 144 8.89 22.72 -15.86
C PHE A 144 8.48 21.64 -14.87
N ASP A 145 8.10 20.48 -15.38
CA ASP A 145 7.74 19.32 -14.56
C ASP A 145 8.83 18.26 -14.57
N ILE A 146 8.73 17.36 -13.59
CA ILE A 146 9.53 16.13 -13.60
C ILE A 146 8.84 15.13 -14.52
N ILE A 147 9.59 14.56 -15.44
CA ILE A 147 9.12 13.62 -16.47
C ILE A 147 9.88 12.30 -16.33
N GLU A 148 9.24 11.20 -16.71
CA GLU A 148 9.76 9.83 -16.55
C GLU A 148 11.00 9.60 -17.43
N ASP A 149 11.00 10.15 -18.64
CA ASP A 149 12.07 9.93 -19.60
C ASP A 149 12.35 11.16 -20.44
N SER A 150 13.43 11.08 -21.20
CA SER A 150 13.90 12.18 -22.03
C SER A 150 13.33 12.23 -23.45
N TYR A 151 12.28 11.43 -23.75
CA TYR A 151 11.57 11.48 -25.03
C TYR A 151 10.59 12.67 -25.12
N TYR A 152 10.18 13.23 -23.99
CA TYR A 152 9.36 14.44 -23.98
C TYR A 152 10.14 15.66 -24.45
N PRO A 153 9.47 16.61 -25.13
CA PRO A 153 10.15 17.77 -25.71
C PRO A 153 10.68 18.76 -24.66
N GLU A 154 10.07 18.79 -23.46
CA GLU A 154 10.38 19.72 -22.38
C GLU A 154 10.17 19.03 -21.02
N GLY A 155 11.04 19.29 -20.05
CA GLY A 155 10.96 18.77 -18.68
C GLY A 155 12.31 18.45 -18.05
N ILE A 156 12.27 17.89 -16.84
CA ILE A 156 13.44 17.53 -16.05
C ILE A 156 13.37 16.04 -15.68
N VAL A 157 14.40 15.27 -16.03
CA VAL A 157 14.54 13.86 -15.66
C VAL A 157 15.56 13.75 -14.53
N ILE A 158 15.17 13.18 -13.39
CA ILE A 158 16.00 13.11 -12.18
C ILE A 158 16.10 11.70 -11.58
N GLU A 159 15.61 10.67 -12.27
CA GLU A 159 15.56 9.30 -11.75
C GLU A 159 16.92 8.80 -11.24
N ASN A 160 16.90 7.85 -10.28
CA ASN A 160 18.11 7.23 -9.72
C ASN A 160 19.13 8.25 -9.14
N ASN A 161 18.63 9.22 -8.39
CA ASN A 161 19.44 10.13 -7.57
C ASN A 161 19.10 9.95 -6.07
N PRO A 162 20.08 10.08 -5.15
CA PRO A 162 19.87 9.98 -3.69
C PRO A 162 19.22 11.25 -3.11
N LEU A 163 18.05 11.63 -3.63
CA LEU A 163 17.36 12.88 -3.31
C LEU A 163 16.92 12.93 -1.84
N ARG A 164 17.24 14.06 -1.19
CA ARG A 164 16.84 14.40 0.18
C ARG A 164 16.03 15.69 0.25
N LYS A 165 16.24 16.61 -0.70
CA LYS A 165 15.56 17.91 -0.78
C LYS A 165 14.96 18.14 -2.17
N PRO A 166 13.63 18.15 -2.32
CA PRO A 166 12.62 17.79 -1.33
C PRO A 166 12.50 16.26 -1.15
N PRO A 167 11.73 15.78 -0.14
CA PRO A 167 11.33 14.38 -0.01
C PRO A 167 10.69 13.81 -1.28
N ILE A 168 10.83 12.51 -1.53
CA ILE A 168 10.33 11.86 -2.76
C ILE A 168 8.82 12.02 -2.90
N LYS A 169 8.07 11.91 -1.79
CA LYS A 169 6.61 12.12 -1.79
C LYS A 169 6.21 13.50 -2.34
N VAL A 170 7.00 14.55 -2.08
CA VAL A 170 6.74 15.90 -2.59
C VAL A 170 6.97 15.98 -4.10
N ILE A 171 7.95 15.22 -4.61
CA ILE A 171 8.23 15.11 -6.04
C ILE A 171 7.06 14.45 -6.76
N GLU A 172 6.54 13.35 -6.21
CA GLU A 172 5.39 12.61 -6.75
C GLU A 172 4.10 13.44 -6.82
N GLU A 173 3.94 14.44 -5.93
CA GLU A 173 2.80 15.36 -5.96
C GLU A 173 2.94 16.48 -7.01
N GLY A 174 4.12 16.62 -7.63
CA GLY A 174 4.39 17.50 -8.76
C GLY A 174 4.97 18.88 -8.43
N LYS A 175 5.37 19.61 -9.46
CA LYS A 175 6.16 20.87 -9.35
C LYS A 175 5.60 21.93 -8.40
N ALA A 176 4.27 22.08 -8.30
CA ALA A 176 3.67 23.08 -7.42
C ALA A 176 3.98 22.80 -5.94
N LYS A 177 4.02 21.52 -5.57
CA LYS A 177 4.36 21.07 -4.22
C LYS A 177 5.84 21.18 -3.93
N ILE A 178 6.69 20.97 -4.93
CA ILE A 178 8.13 21.22 -4.85
C ILE A 178 8.40 22.70 -4.52
N VAL A 179 7.77 23.63 -5.25
CA VAL A 179 7.92 25.08 -4.99
C VAL A 179 7.41 25.45 -3.60
N GLU A 180 6.22 24.98 -3.22
CA GLU A 180 5.64 25.22 -1.89
C GLU A 180 6.59 24.72 -0.77
N TRP A 181 7.16 23.53 -0.94
CA TRP A 181 8.10 22.94 0.02
C TRP A 181 9.39 23.77 0.16
N PHE A 182 9.98 24.24 -0.94
CA PHE A 182 11.19 25.04 -0.88
C PHE A 182 10.96 26.41 -0.24
N GLN A 183 9.85 27.08 -0.54
CA GLN A 183 9.48 28.34 0.10
C GLN A 183 9.31 28.18 1.62
N GLU A 184 8.71 27.06 2.04
CA GLU A 184 8.56 26.73 3.46
C GLU A 184 9.91 26.42 4.12
N ALA A 185 10.76 25.66 3.44
CA ALA A 185 12.11 25.33 3.89
C ALA A 185 12.97 26.60 4.06
N GLU A 186 12.84 27.59 3.18
CA GLU A 186 13.53 28.89 3.32
C GLU A 186 13.00 29.70 4.51
N LYS A 187 11.69 29.68 4.74
CA LYS A 187 11.04 30.43 5.84
C LYS A 187 11.37 29.86 7.21
N HIS A 188 11.37 28.52 7.35
CA HIS A 188 11.44 27.85 8.66
C HIS A 188 12.75 27.08 8.89
N GLY A 189 13.54 26.87 7.85
CA GLY A 189 14.66 25.95 7.85
C GLY A 189 14.20 24.49 7.90
N THR A 190 15.14 23.61 7.60
CA THR A 190 14.92 22.15 7.59
C THR A 190 15.94 21.41 8.43
N GLU A 191 15.62 20.19 8.80
CA GLU A 191 16.52 19.24 9.44
C GLU A 191 16.27 17.81 8.92
N PRO A 192 17.31 16.96 8.89
CA PRO A 192 17.16 15.59 8.44
C PRO A 192 16.38 14.75 9.46
N LEU A 193 15.49 13.91 8.95
CA LEU A 193 14.75 12.94 9.73
C LEU A 193 15.58 11.67 9.96
N TYR A 194 16.01 11.47 11.20
CA TYR A 194 16.71 10.25 11.64
C TYR A 194 15.89 9.53 12.72
N GLU A 195 14.61 9.29 12.43
CA GLU A 195 13.73 8.49 13.29
C GLU A 195 13.08 7.34 12.49
N ALA A 196 13.09 6.12 13.05
CA ALA A 196 12.58 4.92 12.38
C ALA A 196 11.69 4.06 13.30
N LYS A 197 11.01 3.08 12.69
CA LYS A 197 10.18 2.09 13.38
C LYS A 197 10.71 0.68 13.13
N LEU A 198 10.80 -0.10 14.20
CA LEU A 198 11.10 -1.53 14.14
C LEU A 198 9.96 -2.30 14.81
N LEU A 199 9.27 -3.16 14.06
CA LEU A 199 8.14 -3.94 14.56
C LEU A 199 8.55 -5.39 14.75
N ILE A 200 8.47 -5.86 16.00
CA ILE A 200 8.70 -7.26 16.34
C ILE A 200 7.35 -7.95 16.47
N VAL A 201 7.07 -8.85 15.53
CA VAL A 201 5.82 -9.61 15.46
C VAL A 201 6.09 -11.11 15.53
N GLY A 202 5.04 -11.89 15.73
CA GLY A 202 5.14 -13.34 15.82
C GLY A 202 4.37 -13.91 16.99
N GLN A 203 4.58 -15.18 17.27
CA GLN A 203 3.76 -15.93 18.22
C GLN A 203 4.10 -15.65 19.70
N PRO A 204 3.16 -15.93 20.64
CA PRO A 204 3.45 -15.78 22.06
C PRO A 204 4.57 -16.73 22.47
N LYS A 205 5.41 -16.32 23.43
CA LYS A 205 6.49 -17.17 24.00
C LYS A 205 7.59 -17.63 23.03
N HIS A 206 7.71 -17.00 21.86
CA HIS A 206 8.75 -17.31 20.87
C HIS A 206 10.03 -16.46 21.02
N GLY A 207 10.11 -15.63 22.06
CA GLY A 207 11.31 -14.85 22.38
C GLY A 207 11.32 -13.42 21.84
N LYS A 208 10.18 -12.83 21.47
CA LYS A 208 10.07 -11.42 21.03
C LYS A 208 10.59 -10.44 22.07
N SER A 209 10.11 -10.55 23.31
CA SER A 209 10.58 -9.70 24.41
C SER A 209 12.05 -9.95 24.74
N SER A 210 12.53 -11.19 24.59
CA SER A 210 13.94 -11.54 24.74
C SER A 210 14.80 -10.89 23.65
N LEU A 211 14.35 -10.94 22.40
CA LEU A 211 14.99 -10.29 21.27
C LEU A 211 15.07 -8.78 21.47
N ARG A 212 13.93 -8.15 21.81
CA ARG A 212 13.87 -6.72 22.13
C ARG A 212 14.89 -6.33 23.19
N LYS A 213 14.93 -7.04 24.32
CA LYS A 213 15.89 -6.76 25.40
C LYS A 213 17.34 -6.91 24.91
N LYS A 214 17.64 -7.94 24.10
CA LYS A 214 18.97 -8.15 23.54
C LYS A 214 19.37 -7.11 22.49
N LEU A 215 18.42 -6.59 21.72
CA LEU A 215 18.65 -5.47 20.79
C LEU A 215 18.97 -4.17 21.55
N LEU A 216 18.24 -3.89 22.63
CA LEU A 216 18.47 -2.70 23.47
C LEU A 216 19.75 -2.81 24.31
N ASP A 217 20.08 -4.01 24.78
CA ASP A 217 21.29 -4.31 25.53
C ASP A 217 21.91 -5.62 25.00
N PRO A 218 22.94 -5.54 24.14
CA PRO A 218 23.64 -6.72 23.61
C PRO A 218 24.26 -7.61 24.70
N THR A 219 24.49 -7.07 25.90
CA THR A 219 25.02 -7.82 27.04
C THR A 219 23.95 -8.53 27.87
N TYR A 220 22.67 -8.31 27.55
CA TYR A 220 21.54 -8.91 28.25
C TYR A 220 21.60 -10.44 28.17
N LYS A 221 21.71 -11.07 29.33
CA LYS A 221 21.63 -12.53 29.46
C LYS A 221 20.15 -12.94 29.51
N ILE A 222 19.73 -13.70 28.52
CA ILE A 222 18.37 -14.24 28.47
C ILE A 222 18.23 -15.31 29.57
N PRO A 223 17.27 -15.17 30.48
CA PRO A 223 17.04 -16.16 31.53
C PRO A 223 16.50 -17.48 30.93
N ASP A 224 16.80 -18.60 31.60
CA ASP A 224 16.30 -19.94 31.21
C ASP A 224 14.77 -20.06 31.38
N GLU A 225 14.15 -19.21 32.21
CA GLU A 225 12.71 -19.15 32.42
C GLU A 225 12.01 -18.30 31.34
N CYS A 226 10.85 -18.76 30.85
CA CYS A 226 10.02 -17.99 29.94
C CYS A 226 9.58 -16.67 30.59
N LEU A 227 9.93 -15.54 29.97
CA LEU A 227 9.43 -14.23 30.34
C LEU A 227 7.89 -14.19 30.24
N ASP A 228 7.27 -13.35 31.08
CA ASP A 228 5.84 -13.06 31.01
C ASP A 228 5.45 -12.53 29.62
N GLU A 229 4.24 -12.89 29.17
CA GLU A 229 3.75 -12.47 27.86
C GLU A 229 3.47 -10.96 27.83
N THR A 230 4.03 -10.24 26.85
CA THR A 230 3.64 -8.86 26.56
C THR A 230 2.14 -8.81 26.26
N LEU A 231 1.41 -8.00 27.02
CA LEU A 231 0.00 -7.71 26.76
C LEU A 231 -0.11 -6.50 25.82
N GLY A 232 -0.77 -6.67 24.67
CA GLY A 232 -0.96 -5.57 23.73
C GLY A 232 0.28 -5.20 22.92
N VAL A 233 0.60 -3.91 22.83
CA VAL A 233 1.77 -3.40 22.09
C VAL A 233 2.49 -2.38 22.96
N GLU A 234 3.80 -2.54 23.07
CA GLU A 234 4.67 -1.63 23.83
C GLU A 234 5.70 -0.99 22.90
N ILE A 235 5.98 0.30 23.10
CA ILE A 235 6.93 1.08 22.29
C ILE A 235 8.14 1.45 23.13
N TYR A 236 9.33 1.15 22.62
CA TYR A 236 10.61 1.39 23.29
C TYR A 236 11.50 2.31 22.43
N PRO A 237 11.74 3.57 22.83
CA PRO A 237 12.38 4.59 21.98
C PRO A 237 13.92 4.60 22.02
N ASN A 238 14.56 3.60 22.64
CA ASN A 238 15.99 3.66 23.01
C ASN A 238 16.93 2.91 22.06
N TYR A 239 16.42 2.31 20.99
CA TYR A 239 17.28 1.64 20.02
C TYR A 239 17.93 2.66 19.10
N LYS A 240 19.25 2.57 18.93
CA LYS A 240 20.06 3.56 18.21
C LYS A 240 20.91 2.87 17.17
N VAL A 241 20.83 3.35 15.93
CA VAL A 241 21.62 2.86 14.80
C VAL A 241 22.54 3.97 14.34
N GLN A 242 23.83 3.68 14.24
CA GLN A 242 24.82 4.66 13.79
C GLN A 242 24.92 4.64 12.26
N ILE A 243 24.87 5.83 11.66
CA ILE A 243 25.08 6.01 10.22
C ILE A 243 26.60 5.93 9.94
N PRO A 244 27.05 4.97 9.10
CA PRO A 244 28.48 4.77 8.84
C PRO A 244 29.16 5.99 8.20
N GLU A 245 28.48 6.73 7.34
CA GLU A 245 29.09 7.82 6.57
C GLU A 245 29.41 9.06 7.41
N ASN A 246 28.56 9.42 8.37
CA ASN A 246 28.62 10.73 9.04
C ASN A 246 28.56 10.68 10.58
N LYS A 247 28.50 9.48 11.19
CA LYS A 247 28.36 9.24 12.64
C LYS A 247 27.07 9.75 13.27
N ASP A 248 26.12 10.25 12.48
CA ASP A 248 24.78 10.57 12.99
C ASP A 248 24.10 9.29 13.50
N VAL A 249 23.05 9.47 14.31
CA VAL A 249 22.35 8.37 14.95
C VAL A 249 20.87 8.42 14.58
N VAL A 250 20.38 7.32 14.03
CA VAL A 250 18.95 7.07 13.83
C VAL A 250 18.36 6.56 15.15
N ASN A 251 17.37 7.27 15.68
CA ASN A 251 16.59 6.83 16.83
C ASN A 251 15.45 5.92 16.36
N VAL A 252 15.31 4.77 16.98
CA VAL A 252 14.38 3.75 16.51
C VAL A 252 13.40 3.40 17.63
N ASN A 253 12.12 3.53 17.30
CA ASN A 253 11.03 3.08 18.15
C ASN A 253 10.79 1.59 17.89
N ILE A 254 11.14 0.73 18.86
CA ILE A 254 10.82 -0.71 18.79
C ILE A 254 9.40 -0.93 19.29
N TRP A 255 8.54 -1.45 18.43
CA TRP A 255 7.19 -1.89 18.75
C TRP A 255 7.20 -3.40 19.00
N ASP A 256 7.00 -3.81 20.25
CA ASP A 256 6.89 -5.22 20.64
C ASP A 256 5.42 -5.63 20.68
N PHE A 257 5.00 -6.46 19.72
CA PHE A 257 3.63 -6.92 19.62
C PHE A 257 3.42 -8.18 20.46
N GLY A 258 2.44 -8.14 21.36
CA GLY A 258 1.88 -9.30 22.05
C GLY A 258 1.43 -10.37 21.05
N GLY A 259 1.58 -11.64 21.40
CA GLY A 259 1.39 -12.75 20.45
C GLY A 259 0.00 -13.36 20.42
N GLN A 260 -0.96 -12.87 21.22
CA GLN A 260 -2.16 -13.64 21.56
C GLN A 260 -3.22 -13.62 20.45
N GLU A 261 -3.91 -14.74 20.27
CA GLU A 261 -4.80 -14.92 19.10
C GLU A 261 -5.94 -13.89 18.98
N LYS A 262 -6.46 -13.37 20.10
CA LYS A 262 -7.50 -12.34 20.10
C LYS A 262 -6.92 -10.93 19.83
N GLN A 263 -5.63 -10.69 20.09
CA GLN A 263 -4.94 -9.42 19.78
C GLN A 263 -4.69 -9.24 18.28
N TYR A 264 -4.67 -10.34 17.53
CA TYR A 264 -4.56 -10.36 16.07
C TYR A 264 -5.62 -9.52 15.36
N TYR A 265 -6.81 -9.40 15.95
CA TYR A 265 -7.89 -8.53 15.44
C TYR A 265 -7.53 -7.03 15.51
N LEU A 266 -6.59 -6.66 16.38
CA LEU A 266 -6.19 -5.29 16.67
C LEU A 266 -4.85 -4.89 16.05
N HIS A 267 -3.93 -5.84 15.81
CA HIS A 267 -2.59 -5.49 15.30
C HIS A 267 -2.62 -4.74 13.97
N GLN A 268 -3.62 -4.99 13.13
CA GLN A 268 -3.82 -4.27 11.86
C GLN A 268 -3.94 -2.74 12.00
N TYR A 269 -4.35 -2.23 13.16
CA TYR A 269 -4.44 -0.78 13.39
C TYR A 269 -3.08 -0.11 13.62
N PHE A 270 -2.06 -0.91 13.92
CA PHE A 270 -0.75 -0.43 14.39
C PHE A 270 0.38 -0.78 13.42
N LEU A 271 0.13 -1.67 12.45
CA LEU A 271 1.06 -1.99 11.37
C LEU A 271 0.99 -0.88 10.31
N LYS A 272 2.12 -0.24 10.01
CA LYS A 272 2.22 0.93 9.12
C LYS A 272 3.30 0.74 8.06
N LYS A 273 3.22 1.49 6.95
CA LYS A 273 4.31 1.57 5.96
C LYS A 273 5.57 2.21 6.58
N ASN A 274 6.70 2.07 5.88
CA ASN A 274 8.00 2.67 6.24
C ASN A 274 8.54 2.22 7.59
N ALA A 275 8.57 0.90 7.79
CA ALA A 275 9.09 0.29 9.00
C ALA A 275 9.80 -1.03 8.70
N VAL A 276 10.75 -1.40 9.55
CA VAL A 276 11.41 -2.70 9.48
C VAL A 276 10.61 -3.72 10.28
N TYR A 277 10.39 -4.90 9.69
CA TYR A 277 9.59 -5.96 10.30
C TYR A 277 10.43 -7.19 10.63
N ILE A 278 10.35 -7.62 11.89
CA ILE A 278 10.96 -8.86 12.36
C ILE A 278 9.85 -9.85 12.72
N LEU A 279 9.77 -10.95 11.99
CA LEU A 279 8.91 -12.09 12.35
C LEU A 279 9.69 -13.09 13.19
N VAL A 280 9.36 -13.19 14.48
CA VAL A 280 9.95 -14.18 15.38
C VAL A 280 9.10 -15.44 15.41
N SER A 281 9.71 -16.57 15.01
CA SER A 281 9.07 -17.88 14.97
C SER A 281 9.96 -18.98 15.53
N ASP A 282 9.36 -20.15 15.77
CA ASP A 282 10.00 -21.42 16.09
C ASP A 282 9.72 -22.36 14.92
N ASP A 283 10.62 -23.31 14.73
CA ASP A 283 10.67 -24.27 13.65
C ASP A 283 9.90 -25.56 14.01
N ARG A 284 8.68 -25.43 14.53
CA ARG A 284 7.79 -26.57 14.84
C ARG A 284 6.80 -26.80 13.69
N LYS A 285 6.60 -28.07 13.34
CA LYS A 285 5.82 -28.57 12.17
C LYS A 285 4.35 -28.14 12.10
N ASP A 286 3.76 -27.68 13.21
CA ASP A 286 2.33 -27.29 13.28
C ASP A 286 2.20 -25.81 13.64
N ASN A 287 2.69 -24.92 12.78
CA ASN A 287 2.62 -23.49 13.00
C ASN A 287 1.53 -22.83 12.14
N GLU A 288 0.27 -23.15 12.41
CA GLU A 288 -0.92 -22.58 11.73
C GLU A 288 -0.92 -21.03 11.71
N ASN A 289 -0.24 -20.40 12.68
CA ASN A 289 -0.16 -18.95 12.80
C ASN A 289 1.06 -18.32 12.08
N PHE A 290 2.00 -19.10 11.54
CA PHE A 290 3.12 -18.56 10.75
C PHE A 290 2.64 -18.05 9.39
N ASP A 291 1.87 -18.87 8.66
CA ASP A 291 1.22 -18.46 7.40
C ASP A 291 0.36 -17.20 7.61
N TYR A 292 -0.35 -17.12 8.74
CA TYR A 292 -1.08 -15.93 9.15
C TYR A 292 -0.19 -14.69 9.26
N TRP A 293 0.93 -14.78 9.99
CA TRP A 293 1.84 -13.63 10.18
C TRP A 293 2.53 -13.23 8.89
N MET A 294 2.98 -14.20 8.08
CA MET A 294 3.59 -13.93 6.79
C MET A 294 2.62 -13.15 5.92
N SER A 295 1.39 -13.66 5.76
CA SER A 295 0.32 -12.95 5.02
C SER A 295 0.07 -11.56 5.54
N LYS A 296 -0.05 -11.40 6.86
CA LYS A 296 -0.25 -10.10 7.47
C LYS A 296 0.88 -9.15 7.10
N LEU A 297 2.13 -9.58 7.22
CA LEU A 297 3.28 -8.76 6.85
C LEU A 297 3.21 -8.33 5.39
N LYS A 298 2.97 -9.23 4.42
CA LYS A 298 2.80 -8.85 3.00
C LYS A 298 1.69 -7.82 2.77
N LEU A 299 0.59 -7.89 3.53
CA LEU A 299 -0.49 -6.89 3.44
C LEU A 299 -0.03 -5.47 3.86
N PHE A 300 1.00 -5.35 4.72
CA PHE A 300 1.49 -4.07 5.23
C PHE A 300 2.82 -3.61 4.62
N THR A 301 3.74 -4.54 4.33
CA THR A 301 5.04 -4.29 3.71
C THR A 301 4.90 -4.01 2.21
N GLY A 302 3.84 -4.50 1.58
CA GLY A 302 3.75 -4.57 0.13
C GLY A 302 4.77 -5.56 -0.44
N ASN A 303 5.01 -5.47 -1.75
CA ASN A 303 5.89 -6.39 -2.47
C ASN A 303 7.37 -5.93 -2.50
N GLU A 304 7.68 -4.75 -1.94
CA GLU A 304 9.00 -4.12 -2.09
C GLU A 304 9.83 -4.11 -0.79
N ASN A 305 9.19 -4.20 0.37
CA ASN A 305 9.88 -4.20 1.66
C ASN A 305 10.24 -5.62 2.09
N GLU A 306 11.51 -5.86 2.36
CA GLU A 306 12.04 -7.13 2.84
C GLU A 306 11.63 -7.38 4.31
N ILE A 307 11.18 -8.59 4.60
CA ILE A 307 10.83 -9.05 5.96
C ILE A 307 12.00 -9.85 6.54
N SER A 308 12.46 -9.51 7.74
CA SER A 308 13.46 -10.32 8.44
C SER A 308 12.76 -11.40 9.27
N ILE A 309 13.02 -12.68 8.97
CA ILE A 309 12.42 -13.81 9.68
C ILE A 309 13.48 -14.40 10.62
N LEU A 310 13.20 -14.34 11.92
CA LEU A 310 14.05 -14.89 12.97
C LEU A 310 13.46 -16.21 13.48
N PHE A 311 14.13 -17.32 13.18
CA PHE A 311 13.86 -18.61 13.80
C PHE A 311 14.70 -18.75 15.07
N ASN A 312 14.04 -18.56 16.21
CA ASN A 312 14.67 -18.66 17.53
C ASN A 312 14.78 -20.15 17.95
N GLN A 313 15.97 -20.74 17.76
CA GLN A 313 16.22 -22.17 17.92
C GLN A 313 16.64 -22.56 19.34
N ILE A 314 15.79 -22.27 20.32
CA ILE A 314 16.07 -22.59 21.73
C ILE A 314 16.41 -24.10 21.87
N ASN A 315 17.64 -24.41 22.28
CA ASN A 315 18.13 -25.78 22.56
C ASN A 315 18.15 -26.78 21.38
N ARG A 316 18.14 -26.37 20.10
CA ARG A 316 18.23 -27.34 18.96
C ARG A 316 19.64 -27.49 18.37
N THR A 317 19.94 -28.71 17.92
CA THR A 317 21.18 -29.12 17.23
C THR A 317 20.96 -29.57 15.77
N THR A 318 19.74 -29.48 15.20
CA THR A 318 19.43 -30.04 13.87
C THR A 318 18.72 -29.06 12.92
N GLN A 319 19.13 -29.10 11.64
CA GLN A 319 18.78 -28.23 10.51
C GLN A 319 17.47 -28.58 9.77
N SER A 320 16.59 -29.44 10.30
CA SER A 320 15.38 -29.81 9.54
C SER A 320 14.29 -28.76 9.72
N THR A 321 14.33 -27.70 8.90
CA THR A 321 13.29 -26.68 8.90
C THR A 321 12.04 -27.18 8.18
N SER A 322 10.88 -26.93 8.77
CA SER A 322 9.58 -27.17 8.11
C SER A 322 9.14 -26.00 7.20
N PHE A 323 9.89 -24.90 7.26
CA PHE A 323 9.71 -23.72 6.44
C PHE A 323 10.08 -24.02 4.97
N ASN A 324 9.13 -23.79 4.06
CA ASN A 324 9.36 -23.91 2.62
C ASN A 324 9.53 -22.51 2.01
N PRO A 325 10.77 -22.00 1.82
CA PRO A 325 10.99 -20.67 1.26
C PRO A 325 10.41 -20.51 -0.13
N LYS A 326 10.41 -21.58 -0.96
CA LYS A 326 9.87 -21.55 -2.32
C LYS A 326 8.39 -21.19 -2.33
N LYS A 327 7.61 -21.74 -1.38
CA LYS A 327 6.18 -21.41 -1.23
C LYS A 327 5.99 -19.89 -1.14
N TYR A 328 6.75 -19.22 -0.27
CA TYR A 328 6.57 -17.78 -0.07
C TYR A 328 7.23 -16.94 -1.18
N GLN A 329 8.34 -17.40 -1.77
CA GLN A 329 8.93 -16.73 -2.93
C GLN A 329 8.01 -16.76 -4.15
N GLU A 330 7.34 -17.89 -4.42
CA GLU A 330 6.32 -18.01 -5.48
C GLU A 330 5.12 -17.10 -5.24
N LEU A 331 4.82 -16.82 -3.97
CA LEU A 331 3.80 -15.84 -3.56
C LEU A 331 4.32 -14.40 -3.58
N GLY A 332 5.54 -14.13 -4.07
CA GLY A 332 6.09 -12.78 -4.21
C GLY A 332 6.56 -12.13 -2.91
N PHE A 333 6.84 -12.92 -1.86
CA PHE A 333 7.42 -12.39 -0.62
C PHE A 333 8.92 -12.13 -0.76
N LEU A 334 9.37 -10.95 -0.34
CA LEU A 334 10.77 -10.63 -0.10
C LEU A 334 11.08 -10.81 1.38
N PHE A 335 12.01 -11.72 1.71
CA PHE A 335 12.39 -11.96 3.10
C PHE A 335 13.82 -12.51 3.22
N GLN A 336 14.43 -12.27 4.37
CA GLN A 336 15.71 -12.85 4.76
C GLN A 336 15.56 -13.69 6.03
N GLU A 337 16.11 -14.90 6.01
CA GLU A 337 15.99 -15.87 7.10
C GLU A 337 17.22 -15.84 8.02
N PHE A 338 16.98 -15.94 9.33
CA PHE A 338 18.00 -16.02 10.36
C PHE A 338 17.71 -17.16 11.32
N TYR A 339 18.71 -18.00 11.57
CA TYR A 339 18.61 -19.19 12.41
C TYR A 339 19.62 -19.09 13.56
N LEU A 340 19.14 -18.76 14.76
CA LEU A 340 20.01 -18.60 15.92
C LEU A 340 19.28 -18.89 17.23
N ASP A 341 20.01 -19.40 18.21
CA ASP A 341 19.59 -19.43 19.61
C ASP A 341 19.99 -18.09 20.26
N LEU A 342 18.99 -17.27 20.58
CA LEU A 342 19.22 -15.94 21.17
C LEU A 342 20.04 -16.01 22.48
N SER A 343 20.08 -17.14 23.18
CA SER A 343 20.83 -17.29 24.43
C SER A 343 22.31 -17.67 24.23
N ARG A 344 22.68 -18.26 23.09
CA ARG A 344 24.00 -18.89 22.88
C ARG A 344 24.77 -18.37 21.68
N ASP A 345 24.09 -17.97 20.61
CA ASP A 345 24.72 -17.65 19.34
C ASP A 345 25.02 -16.15 19.21
N TYR A 346 26.10 -15.70 19.85
CA TYR A 346 26.49 -14.28 19.83
C TYR A 346 26.87 -13.78 18.43
N GLU A 347 27.70 -14.52 17.69
CA GLU A 347 28.14 -14.11 16.34
C GLU A 347 26.97 -13.99 15.35
N ARG A 348 26.09 -15.00 15.32
CA ARG A 348 24.88 -14.95 14.47
C ARG A 348 23.91 -13.86 14.88
N PHE A 349 23.82 -13.55 16.18
CA PHE A 349 23.03 -12.42 16.65
C PHE A 349 23.60 -11.09 16.16
N GLU A 350 24.93 -10.92 16.16
CA GLU A 350 25.57 -9.72 15.59
C GLU A 350 25.34 -9.61 14.07
N GLU A 351 25.43 -10.72 13.32
CA GLU A 351 25.06 -10.74 11.90
C GLU A 351 23.62 -10.31 11.66
N PHE A 352 22.69 -10.87 12.44
CA PHE A 352 21.28 -10.49 12.41
C PHE A 352 21.08 -9.02 12.74
N LYS A 353 21.70 -8.52 13.82
CA LYS A 353 21.61 -7.13 14.24
C LYS A 353 22.13 -6.19 13.15
N ASN A 354 23.28 -6.49 12.56
CA ASN A 354 23.86 -5.70 11.48
C ASN A 354 22.92 -5.64 10.28
N HIS A 355 22.26 -6.74 9.92
CA HIS A 355 21.26 -6.74 8.86
C HIS A 355 20.05 -5.84 9.20
N ILE A 356 19.54 -5.90 10.43
CA ILE A 356 18.45 -5.02 10.87
C ILE A 356 18.88 -3.55 10.81
N ASP A 357 20.08 -3.23 11.27
CA ASP A 357 20.62 -1.87 11.22
C ASP A 357 20.72 -1.36 9.78
N GLN A 358 21.22 -2.19 8.85
CA GLN A 358 21.26 -1.84 7.42
C GLN A 358 19.86 -1.67 6.83
N SER A 359 18.89 -2.48 7.23
CA SER A 359 17.50 -2.35 6.77
C SER A 359 16.85 -1.06 7.27
N ILE A 360 17.17 -0.64 8.50
CA ILE A 360 16.73 0.65 9.05
C ILE A 360 17.32 1.81 8.26
N LEU A 361 18.60 1.75 7.91
CA LEU A 361 19.28 2.80 7.14
C LEU A 361 18.78 2.92 5.69
N LYS A 362 18.20 1.86 5.13
CA LYS A 362 17.62 1.83 3.78
C LYS A 362 16.18 2.35 3.71
N LEU A 363 15.54 2.66 4.84
CA LEU A 363 14.17 3.19 4.84
C LEU A 363 14.13 4.52 4.06
N PRO A 364 13.12 4.73 3.20
CA PRO A 364 13.11 5.82 2.22
C PRO A 364 13.11 7.22 2.85
N HIS A 365 12.50 7.36 4.03
CA HIS A 365 12.40 8.65 4.73
C HIS A 365 13.63 9.01 5.56
N ILE A 366 14.61 8.11 5.70
CA ILE A 366 15.78 8.35 6.54
C ILE A 366 16.75 9.30 5.83
N GLY A 367 16.99 10.44 6.46
CA GLY A 367 17.79 11.53 5.91
C GLY A 367 17.03 12.49 5.01
N GLU A 368 15.73 12.24 4.75
CA GLU A 368 14.85 13.24 4.13
C GLU A 368 14.76 14.47 5.04
N GLU A 369 14.71 15.65 4.43
CA GLU A 369 14.62 16.88 5.20
C GLU A 369 13.16 17.29 5.46
N TYR A 370 12.87 17.61 6.73
CA TYR A 370 11.58 18.11 7.17
C TYR A 370 11.73 19.50 7.79
N PRO A 371 10.68 20.35 7.77
CA PRO A 371 10.74 21.65 8.41
C PRO A 371 11.04 21.56 9.91
N LYS A 372 11.88 22.46 10.42
CA LYS A 372 12.34 22.44 11.83
C LYS A 372 11.22 22.54 12.87
N TYR A 373 10.09 23.15 12.48
CA TYR A 373 8.96 23.25 13.39
C TYR A 373 8.38 21.87 13.74
N CYS A 374 8.49 20.87 12.86
CA CYS A 374 7.94 19.53 13.10
C CYS A 374 8.58 18.89 14.32
N LYS A 375 9.92 18.97 14.41
CA LYS A 375 10.67 18.46 15.57
C LYS A 375 10.42 19.29 16.82
N ALA A 376 10.41 20.62 16.70
CA ALA A 376 10.11 21.50 17.83
C ALA A 376 8.74 21.22 18.46
N ILE A 377 7.71 21.01 17.64
CA ILE A 377 6.38 20.61 18.10
C ILE A 377 6.42 19.19 18.67
N SER A 378 7.10 18.25 18.01
CA SER A 378 7.27 16.87 18.52
C SER A 378 7.86 16.84 19.93
N ASP A 379 8.96 17.56 20.15
CA ASP A 379 9.65 17.56 21.44
C ASP A 379 8.77 18.20 22.53
N LYS A 380 7.94 19.20 22.16
CA LYS A 380 6.96 19.80 23.07
C LYS A 380 5.81 18.85 23.43
N VAL A 381 5.34 18.06 22.46
CA VAL A 381 4.34 17.01 22.68
C VAL A 381 4.90 15.94 23.61
N ASP A 382 6.15 15.52 23.41
CA ASP A 382 6.82 14.54 24.27
C ASP A 382 7.02 15.09 25.71
N GLU A 383 7.45 16.34 25.86
CA GLU A 383 7.57 17.01 27.18
C GLU A 383 6.23 16.98 27.93
N LYS A 384 5.14 17.35 27.25
CA LYS A 384 3.80 17.39 27.86
C LYS A 384 3.30 15.98 28.17
N LYS A 385 3.50 15.03 27.25
CA LYS A 385 3.17 13.61 27.41
C LYS A 385 3.82 13.02 28.66
N GLU A 386 5.11 13.24 28.86
CA GLU A 386 5.85 12.71 30.00
C GLU A 386 5.46 13.40 31.31
N LYS A 387 5.36 14.73 31.30
CA LYS A 387 5.04 15.54 32.49
C LYS A 387 3.64 15.26 33.03
N GLU A 388 2.66 15.13 32.14
CA GLU A 388 1.24 14.94 32.49
C GLU A 388 0.81 13.46 32.41
N LYS A 389 1.70 12.56 31.96
CA LYS A 389 1.42 11.13 31.72
C LYS A 389 0.21 10.91 30.81
N LEU A 390 0.16 11.65 29.70
CA LEU A 390 -0.96 11.63 28.77
C LEU A 390 -0.88 10.44 27.81
N ASP A 391 -2.02 9.82 27.55
CA ASP A 391 -2.15 8.76 26.54
C ASP A 391 -2.72 9.26 25.22
N TYR A 392 -3.42 10.39 25.27
CA TYR A 392 -3.97 11.09 24.12
C TYR A 392 -4.06 12.58 24.40
N ILE A 393 -4.21 13.36 23.34
CA ILE A 393 -4.56 14.78 23.38
C ILE A 393 -5.68 15.04 22.38
N THR A 394 -6.42 16.13 22.55
CA THR A 394 -7.37 16.57 21.53
C THR A 394 -6.66 17.33 20.43
N ILE A 395 -7.30 17.45 19.26
CA ILE A 395 -6.80 18.31 18.18
C ILE A 395 -6.66 19.77 18.67
N GLN A 396 -7.56 20.24 19.54
CA GLN A 396 -7.48 21.57 20.12
C GLN A 396 -6.28 21.73 21.04
N ASP A 397 -5.94 20.72 21.83
CA ASP A 397 -4.73 20.72 22.66
C ASP A 397 -3.48 20.76 21.81
N PHE A 398 -3.47 20.04 20.69
CA PHE A 398 -2.36 20.05 19.74
C PHE A 398 -2.22 21.42 19.04
N GLU A 399 -3.32 22.00 18.57
CA GLU A 399 -3.34 23.37 18.03
C GLU A 399 -2.83 24.40 19.05
N ASN A 400 -3.16 24.24 20.33
CA ASN A 400 -2.65 25.10 21.40
C ASN A 400 -1.13 24.94 21.56
N ILE A 401 -0.61 23.71 21.52
CA ILE A 401 0.84 23.44 21.54
C ILE A 401 1.54 24.12 20.34
N CYS A 402 0.97 23.99 19.14
CA CYS A 402 1.50 24.65 17.95
C CYS A 402 1.45 26.20 18.10
N ALA A 403 0.35 26.73 18.63
CA ALA A 403 0.15 28.16 18.85
C ALA A 403 1.12 28.75 19.89
N GLU A 404 1.45 28.01 20.95
CA GLU A 404 2.47 28.39 21.95
C GLU A 404 3.86 28.57 21.33
N LEU A 405 4.18 27.76 20.31
CA LEU A 405 5.42 27.85 19.55
C LEU A 405 5.36 28.85 18.37
N GLY A 406 4.22 29.54 18.18
CA GLY A 406 4.02 30.51 17.11
C GLY A 406 3.54 29.92 15.78
N TYR A 407 3.22 28.63 15.71
CA TYR A 407 2.80 27.93 14.50
C TYR A 407 1.28 27.74 14.50
N LYS A 408 0.53 28.71 13.99
CA LYS A 408 -0.95 28.69 13.97
C LYS A 408 -1.58 28.31 12.63
N GLU A 409 -0.75 28.19 11.60
CA GLU A 409 -1.22 27.95 10.24
C GLU A 409 -1.74 26.50 10.12
N PRO A 410 -2.98 26.25 9.64
CA PRO A 410 -3.55 24.90 9.55
C PRO A 410 -2.69 23.91 8.77
N LYS A 411 -1.99 24.39 7.72
CA LYS A 411 -1.06 23.58 6.93
C LYS A 411 0.11 23.04 7.77
N ILE A 412 0.66 23.85 8.67
CA ILE A 412 1.76 23.46 9.56
C ILE A 412 1.28 22.38 10.55
N ILE A 413 0.09 22.56 11.10
CA ILE A 413 -0.54 21.58 12.01
C ILE A 413 -0.70 20.23 11.30
N GLN A 414 -1.31 20.23 10.11
CA GLN A 414 -1.53 19.02 9.30
C GLN A 414 -0.19 18.31 8.98
N LYS A 415 0.78 19.06 8.46
CA LYS A 415 2.10 18.51 8.10
C LYS A 415 2.86 17.95 9.30
N THR A 416 2.70 18.58 10.48
CA THR A 416 3.29 18.07 11.72
C THR A 416 2.60 16.79 12.18
N LEU A 417 1.27 16.67 12.04
CA LEU A 417 0.55 15.43 12.36
C LEU A 417 0.99 14.29 11.45
N GLU A 418 1.11 14.54 10.14
CA GLU A 418 1.66 13.57 9.19
C GLU A 418 3.08 13.14 9.57
N TYR A 419 3.94 14.09 9.93
CA TYR A 419 5.31 13.82 10.39
C TYR A 419 5.32 12.93 11.65
N LEU A 420 4.54 13.28 12.67
CA LEU A 420 4.46 12.52 13.92
C LEU A 420 3.89 11.10 13.72
N ASP A 421 2.94 10.95 12.80
CA ASP A 421 2.36 9.66 12.42
C ASP A 421 3.37 8.81 11.64
N LEU A 422 4.13 9.44 10.73
CA LEU A 422 5.21 8.84 9.94
C LEU A 422 6.32 8.27 10.81
N ILE A 423 6.74 8.97 11.88
CA ILE A 423 7.75 8.47 12.84
C ILE A 423 7.15 7.56 13.93
N GLY A 424 5.81 7.50 14.03
CA GLY A 424 5.07 6.59 14.92
C GLY A 424 5.08 7.02 16.37
N LYS A 425 5.21 8.32 16.62
CA LYS A 425 4.98 8.86 17.96
C LYS A 425 3.50 8.96 18.26
N ILE A 426 2.66 9.12 17.24
CA ILE A 426 1.21 9.23 17.37
C ILE A 426 0.46 8.26 16.45
N ILE A 427 -0.83 8.11 16.75
CA ILE A 427 -1.83 7.58 15.83
C ILE A 427 -2.92 8.63 15.67
N TYR A 428 -3.16 9.04 14.43
CA TYR A 428 -4.14 10.06 14.10
C TYR A 428 -5.05 9.62 12.94
N TYR A 429 -6.35 9.90 13.06
CA TYR A 429 -7.39 9.51 12.09
C TYR A 429 -7.90 10.73 11.34
N GLU A 430 -7.06 11.29 10.45
CA GLU A 430 -7.36 12.54 9.74
C GLU A 430 -8.67 12.49 8.94
N SER A 431 -8.90 11.39 8.22
CA SER A 431 -10.04 11.22 7.31
C SER A 431 -11.36 10.88 8.02
N ASP A 432 -11.35 10.67 9.34
CA ASP A 432 -12.54 10.27 10.10
C ASP A 432 -13.06 11.44 10.96
N HIS A 433 -14.13 12.09 10.52
CA HIS A 433 -14.73 13.24 11.20
C HIS A 433 -15.19 12.97 12.64
N SER A 434 -15.35 11.71 13.04
CA SER A 434 -15.76 11.36 14.40
C SER A 434 -14.59 11.12 15.35
N LEU A 435 -13.36 11.00 14.82
CA LEU A 435 -12.13 10.66 15.53
C LEU A 435 -10.99 11.65 15.27
N ASN A 436 -11.11 12.53 14.28
CA ASN A 436 -10.10 13.55 13.96
C ASN A 436 -9.90 14.58 15.09
N HIS A 437 -10.75 14.55 16.13
CA HIS A 437 -10.58 15.32 17.35
C HIS A 437 -9.59 14.68 18.33
N LEU A 438 -9.17 13.43 18.11
CA LEU A 438 -8.37 12.62 19.02
C LEU A 438 -7.02 12.26 18.41
N ILE A 439 -5.93 12.56 19.12
CA ILE A 439 -4.57 12.16 18.76
C ILE A 439 -4.06 11.22 19.85
N ILE A 440 -3.80 9.96 19.49
CA ILE A 440 -3.35 8.94 20.44
C ILE A 440 -1.83 9.02 20.55
N LEU A 441 -1.33 9.31 21.75
CA LEU A 441 0.11 9.41 22.06
C LEU A 441 0.68 8.10 22.61
N ASN A 442 -0.18 7.25 23.19
CA ASN A 442 0.19 5.96 23.75
C ASN A 442 -0.75 4.86 23.21
N PRO A 443 -0.33 4.11 22.17
CA PRO A 443 -1.15 3.04 21.61
C PRO A 443 -1.53 1.94 22.62
N HIS A 444 -0.68 1.71 23.62
CA HIS A 444 -0.95 0.74 24.68
C HIS A 444 -2.28 1.05 25.41
N TRP A 445 -2.60 2.31 25.64
CA TRP A 445 -3.87 2.72 26.28
C TRP A 445 -5.10 2.21 25.52
N LEU A 446 -5.10 2.32 24.20
CA LEU A 446 -6.23 1.88 23.41
C LEU A 446 -6.30 0.35 23.34
N ILE A 447 -5.15 -0.29 23.15
CA ILE A 447 -5.05 -1.73 23.00
C ILE A 447 -5.45 -2.43 24.29
N ASP A 448 -4.93 -1.99 25.43
CA ASP A 448 -5.23 -2.53 26.74
C ASP A 448 -6.74 -2.48 27.05
N ALA A 449 -7.40 -1.35 26.72
CA ALA A 449 -8.85 -1.24 26.86
C ALA A 449 -9.61 -2.24 25.98
N ILE A 450 -9.38 -2.22 24.67
CA ILE A 450 -10.11 -3.06 23.71
C ILE A 450 -9.80 -4.54 23.94
N TYR A 451 -8.54 -4.88 24.18
CA TYR A 451 -8.09 -6.23 24.49
C TYR A 451 -8.78 -6.77 25.74
N GLY A 452 -8.83 -5.98 26.82
CA GLY A 452 -9.56 -6.36 28.03
C GLY A 452 -11.04 -6.65 27.75
N ILE A 453 -11.68 -5.86 26.88
CA ILE A 453 -13.08 -6.07 26.50
C ILE A 453 -13.25 -7.39 25.72
N ILE A 454 -12.48 -7.61 24.65
CA ILE A 454 -12.63 -8.80 23.78
C ILE A 454 -12.15 -10.11 24.44
N THR A 455 -11.42 -10.03 25.54
CA THR A 455 -10.99 -11.20 26.32
C THR A 455 -11.76 -11.37 27.62
N SER A 456 -12.76 -10.53 27.86
CA SER A 456 -13.63 -10.64 29.02
C SER A 456 -14.47 -11.91 28.95
N LYS A 457 -14.22 -12.83 29.88
CA LYS A 457 -15.03 -14.04 30.04
C LYS A 457 -16.50 -13.72 30.34
N GLU A 458 -16.76 -12.64 31.07
CA GLU A 458 -18.14 -12.18 31.33
C GLU A 458 -18.88 -11.81 30.05
N LEU A 459 -18.19 -11.18 29.08
CA LEU A 459 -18.81 -10.87 27.78
C LEU A 459 -18.95 -12.09 26.89
N GLU A 460 -17.99 -13.00 26.93
CA GLU A 460 -18.06 -14.28 26.22
C GLU A 460 -19.27 -15.09 26.70
N ASP A 461 -19.49 -15.18 28.01
CA ASP A 461 -20.68 -15.81 28.62
C ASP A 461 -21.99 -15.09 28.22
N LYS A 462 -21.94 -13.76 28.03
CA LYS A 462 -23.05 -12.94 27.53
C LYS A 462 -23.17 -12.91 26.00
N LYS A 463 -22.43 -13.78 25.28
CA LYS A 463 -22.42 -13.85 23.81
C LYS A 463 -22.12 -12.50 23.14
N GLY A 464 -21.18 -11.75 23.71
CA GLY A 464 -20.72 -10.47 23.19
C GLY A 464 -21.64 -9.26 23.44
N LYS A 465 -22.76 -9.44 24.16
CA LYS A 465 -23.70 -8.35 24.46
C LYS A 465 -23.27 -7.53 25.67
N PHE A 466 -23.26 -6.21 25.53
CA PHE A 466 -22.91 -5.31 26.62
C PHE A 466 -23.65 -3.96 26.54
N THR A 467 -23.66 -3.22 27.65
CA THR A 467 -24.28 -1.89 27.73
C THR A 467 -23.22 -0.82 27.99
N LYS A 468 -23.52 0.45 27.69
CA LYS A 468 -22.63 1.57 28.04
C LYS A 468 -22.33 1.64 29.55
N ASN A 469 -23.30 1.27 30.39
CA ASN A 469 -23.10 1.21 31.84
C ASN A 469 -22.15 0.08 32.24
N TRP A 470 -22.27 -1.09 31.61
CA TRP A 470 -21.34 -2.19 31.81
C TRP A 470 -19.93 -1.79 31.40
N LEU A 471 -19.77 -1.16 30.23
CA LEU A 471 -18.47 -0.71 29.73
C LEU A 471 -17.82 0.29 30.69
N ASN A 472 -18.59 1.27 31.17
CA ASN A 472 -18.14 2.21 32.21
C ASN A 472 -17.65 1.49 33.46
N ASN A 473 -18.47 0.61 34.03
CA ASN A 473 -18.12 -0.13 35.24
C ASN A 473 -16.91 -1.05 35.04
N TYR A 474 -16.77 -1.63 33.85
CA TYR A 474 -15.70 -2.55 33.52
C TYR A 474 -14.37 -1.81 33.38
N LEU A 475 -14.29 -0.74 32.59
CA LEU A 475 -13.06 0.02 32.33
C LEU A 475 -12.66 0.95 33.48
N GLN A 476 -13.59 1.37 34.34
CA GLN A 476 -13.26 2.14 35.55
C GLN A 476 -12.65 1.30 36.67
N LYS A 477 -12.73 -0.04 36.58
CA LYS A 477 -12.17 -0.95 37.59
C LYS A 477 -10.88 -1.59 37.08
N PRO A 478 -9.85 -1.71 37.93
CA PRO A 478 -8.66 -2.50 37.59
C PRO A 478 -9.05 -3.98 37.47
N GLN A 479 -8.40 -4.67 36.55
CA GLN A 479 -8.54 -6.11 36.31
C GLN A 479 -7.17 -6.79 36.46
N LYS A 480 -7.17 -8.11 36.63
CA LYS A 480 -5.94 -8.91 36.80
C LYS A 480 -4.90 -8.67 35.68
N ASN A 481 -5.37 -8.38 34.47
CA ASN A 481 -4.53 -8.14 33.28
C ASN A 481 -4.61 -6.69 32.78
N ARG A 482 -5.16 -5.77 33.59
CA ARG A 482 -5.30 -4.34 33.27
C ARG A 482 -5.31 -3.49 34.54
N GLU A 483 -4.20 -2.84 34.84
CA GLU A 483 -4.10 -1.98 36.02
C GLU A 483 -4.76 -0.61 35.82
N LYS A 484 -4.87 -0.15 34.57
CA LYS A 484 -5.37 1.17 34.23
C LYS A 484 -6.89 1.30 34.43
N GLN A 485 -7.26 2.46 34.98
CA GLN A 485 -8.64 2.92 35.09
C GLN A 485 -8.89 4.05 34.08
N TYR A 486 -10.04 4.01 33.43
CA TYR A 486 -10.39 4.94 32.36
C TYR A 486 -11.50 5.88 32.82
N ALA A 487 -11.35 7.18 32.56
CA ALA A 487 -12.37 8.19 32.78
C ALA A 487 -13.55 8.03 31.80
N LYS A 488 -14.73 8.54 32.14
CA LYS A 488 -15.93 8.38 31.29
C LYS A 488 -15.75 8.96 29.88
N SER A 489 -15.05 10.09 29.75
CA SER A 489 -14.74 10.68 28.44
C SER A 489 -13.84 9.77 27.59
N GLU A 490 -12.88 9.10 28.21
CA GLU A 490 -12.00 8.12 27.54
C GLU A 490 -12.79 6.91 27.06
N ILE A 491 -13.68 6.40 27.91
CA ILE A 491 -14.53 5.26 27.60
C ILE A 491 -15.46 5.57 26.42
N ASP A 492 -15.96 6.80 26.35
CA ASP A 492 -16.78 7.25 25.22
C ASP A 492 -15.95 7.31 23.93
N ASN A 493 -14.70 7.76 23.97
CA ASN A 493 -13.79 7.73 22.82
C ASN A 493 -13.45 6.29 22.39
N ILE A 494 -13.16 5.40 23.34
CA ILE A 494 -12.89 3.97 23.07
C ILE A 494 -14.11 3.29 22.44
N LEU A 495 -15.31 3.56 22.96
CA LEU A 495 -16.55 3.02 22.40
C LEU A 495 -16.77 3.52 20.96
N ARG A 496 -16.54 4.81 20.69
CA ARG A 496 -16.59 5.36 19.32
C ARG A 496 -15.62 4.64 18.40
N LEU A 497 -14.37 4.46 18.82
CA LEU A 497 -13.36 3.72 18.06
C LEU A 497 -13.81 2.29 17.74
N MET A 498 -14.51 1.61 18.66
CA MET A 498 -14.97 0.24 18.44
C MET A 498 -16.14 0.09 17.46
N LEU A 499 -16.92 1.14 17.22
CA LEU A 499 -18.18 1.06 16.48
C LEU A 499 -18.01 0.85 14.96
N LYS A 500 -19.14 0.53 14.31
CA LYS A 500 -19.30 0.44 12.86
C LYS A 500 -18.68 1.65 12.15
N ASN A 501 -17.92 1.39 11.10
CA ASN A 501 -17.16 2.34 10.29
C ASN A 501 -15.85 2.86 10.88
N HIS A 502 -15.56 2.58 12.14
CA HIS A 502 -14.27 2.85 12.79
C HIS A 502 -13.46 1.56 12.81
N TYR A 503 -13.35 0.86 13.94
CA TYR A 503 -12.65 -0.41 14.03
C TYR A 503 -13.53 -1.62 13.74
N ASP A 504 -14.81 -1.45 13.43
CA ASP A 504 -15.72 -2.56 13.10
C ASP A 504 -15.65 -3.71 14.13
N ILE A 505 -15.53 -3.38 15.42
CA ILE A 505 -15.48 -4.36 16.51
C ILE A 505 -16.89 -4.65 17.01
N CYS A 506 -17.70 -3.60 17.16
CA CYS A 506 -19.06 -3.71 17.66
C CYS A 506 -20.05 -2.85 16.88
N TYR A 507 -21.34 -3.15 17.05
CA TYR A 507 -22.42 -2.32 16.56
C TYR A 507 -23.52 -2.14 17.61
N THR A 508 -24.32 -1.10 17.42
CA THR A 508 -25.44 -0.72 18.29
C THR A 508 -26.67 -1.59 18.00
N LEU A 509 -27.21 -2.27 19.00
CA LEU A 509 -28.47 -3.02 18.91
C LEU A 509 -29.69 -2.10 19.14
N ASN A 510 -29.53 -1.13 20.05
CA ASN A 510 -30.47 -0.06 20.38
C ASN A 510 -29.68 1.06 21.09
N ASP A 511 -30.32 2.16 21.50
CA ASP A 511 -29.65 3.32 22.12
C ASP A 511 -28.71 3.02 23.30
N LYS A 512 -28.80 1.82 23.92
CA LYS A 512 -28.08 1.47 25.15
C LYS A 512 -27.25 0.19 25.07
N ASP A 513 -27.56 -0.68 24.11
CA ASP A 513 -27.01 -2.03 23.99
C ASP A 513 -26.14 -2.18 22.74
N TYR A 514 -25.05 -2.91 22.89
CA TYR A 514 -24.02 -3.13 21.89
C TYR A 514 -23.70 -4.62 21.77
N LEU A 515 -23.22 -5.03 20.61
CA LEU A 515 -22.83 -6.41 20.33
C LEU A 515 -21.44 -6.48 19.69
N ILE A 516 -20.60 -7.40 20.16
CA ILE A 516 -19.33 -7.79 19.54
C ILE A 516 -19.51 -9.15 18.85
N PRO A 517 -19.67 -9.22 17.51
CA PRO A 517 -19.89 -10.49 16.80
C PRO A 517 -18.74 -11.49 16.98
N LEU A 518 -17.52 -11.01 17.15
CA LEU A 518 -16.34 -11.84 17.39
C LEU A 518 -16.45 -12.72 18.65
N LEU A 519 -17.24 -12.30 19.64
CA LEU A 519 -17.44 -13.05 20.89
C LEU A 519 -18.68 -13.95 20.87
N MET A 520 -19.34 -14.06 19.73
CA MET A 520 -20.44 -15.00 19.60
C MET A 520 -19.90 -16.43 19.49
N PRO A 521 -20.69 -17.44 19.91
CA PRO A 521 -20.38 -18.84 19.63
C PRO A 521 -20.12 -19.06 18.14
N ASN A 522 -19.39 -20.11 17.78
CA ASN A 522 -19.13 -20.44 16.37
C ASN A 522 -20.34 -21.09 15.67
N GLU A 523 -21.37 -21.46 16.43
CA GLU A 523 -22.58 -22.10 15.91
C GLU A 523 -23.69 -21.06 15.69
N LEU A 524 -24.31 -21.11 14.51
CA LEU A 524 -25.44 -20.27 14.17
C LEU A 524 -26.68 -20.74 14.96
N PRO A 525 -27.52 -19.82 15.48
CA PRO A 525 -28.78 -20.19 16.11
C PRO A 525 -29.70 -20.99 15.17
N GLU A 526 -30.53 -21.87 15.74
CA GLU A 526 -31.54 -22.63 14.99
C GLU A 526 -32.42 -21.68 14.15
N ASN A 527 -32.56 -22.01 12.87
CA ASN A 527 -33.36 -21.27 11.92
C ASN A 527 -33.93 -22.23 10.86
N ASN A 528 -35.04 -21.82 10.24
CA ASN A 528 -35.79 -22.66 9.29
C ASN A 528 -35.49 -22.30 7.83
N VAL A 529 -34.37 -21.63 7.55
CA VAL A 529 -34.09 -21.09 6.22
C VAL A 529 -33.13 -22.02 5.47
N GLU A 530 -33.63 -22.65 4.42
CA GLU A 530 -32.82 -23.50 3.54
C GLU A 530 -32.27 -22.68 2.37
N PHE A 531 -30.94 -22.71 2.20
CA PHE A 531 -30.18 -21.94 1.21
C PHE A 531 -29.62 -22.81 0.06
N SER A 532 -30.03 -24.07 -0.05
CA SER A 532 -29.49 -25.03 -1.03
C SER A 532 -29.75 -24.63 -2.49
N ASP A 533 -30.78 -23.84 -2.75
CA ASP A 533 -31.24 -23.34 -4.05
C ASP A 533 -30.97 -21.83 -4.28
N GLY A 534 -30.23 -21.18 -3.38
CA GLY A 534 -29.95 -19.75 -3.45
C GLY A 534 -28.85 -19.38 -4.46
N LEU A 535 -28.89 -18.13 -4.93
CA LEU A 535 -27.83 -17.55 -5.75
C LEU A 535 -26.56 -17.39 -4.91
N GLN A 536 -25.44 -17.93 -5.37
CA GLN A 536 -24.20 -17.95 -4.60
C GLN A 536 -23.02 -17.29 -5.30
N ILE A 537 -22.12 -16.71 -4.51
CA ILE A 537 -20.79 -16.26 -4.91
C ILE A 537 -19.78 -16.70 -3.84
N ILE A 538 -18.56 -17.06 -4.27
CA ILE A 538 -17.51 -17.54 -3.39
C ILE A 538 -16.29 -16.64 -3.53
N PHE A 539 -15.72 -16.22 -2.40
CA PHE A 539 -14.44 -15.51 -2.33
C PHE A 539 -13.40 -16.48 -1.79
N LYS A 540 -12.54 -16.97 -2.68
CA LYS A 540 -11.44 -17.86 -2.31
C LYS A 540 -10.22 -17.03 -1.96
N TYR A 541 -9.64 -17.35 -0.81
CA TYR A 541 -8.40 -16.74 -0.33
C TYR A 541 -7.31 -17.78 -0.37
N GLU A 542 -6.16 -17.37 -0.90
CA GLU A 542 -4.93 -18.11 -0.68
C GLU A 542 -4.56 -18.08 0.80
N ILE A 543 -4.69 -16.90 1.44
CA ILE A 543 -4.57 -16.78 2.89
C ILE A 543 -5.62 -15.82 3.45
N MET A 544 -6.58 -16.33 4.22
CA MET A 544 -7.71 -15.57 4.74
C MET A 544 -7.41 -14.92 6.10
N PRO A 545 -7.51 -13.59 6.24
CA PRO A 545 -7.42 -12.91 7.52
C PRO A 545 -8.53 -13.33 8.49
N LYS A 546 -8.17 -13.59 9.76
CA LYS A 546 -9.16 -13.75 10.85
C LYS A 546 -9.98 -12.45 11.00
N GLY A 547 -11.29 -12.59 11.19
CA GLY A 547 -12.18 -11.47 11.53
C GLY A 547 -12.90 -10.78 10.37
N LEU A 548 -12.78 -11.27 9.14
CA LEU A 548 -13.52 -10.71 7.98
C LEU A 548 -15.04 -10.75 8.16
N ILE A 549 -15.59 -11.90 8.58
CA ILE A 549 -17.04 -12.06 8.79
C ILE A 549 -17.57 -11.15 9.91
N PRO A 550 -17.00 -11.13 11.12
CA PRO A 550 -17.42 -10.20 12.17
C PRO A 550 -17.45 -8.74 11.72
N ARG A 551 -16.45 -8.27 10.96
CA ARG A 551 -16.40 -6.90 10.43
C ARG A 551 -17.50 -6.63 9.42
N LEU A 552 -17.73 -7.57 8.50
CA LEU A 552 -18.82 -7.47 7.54
C LEU A 552 -20.18 -7.41 8.25
N LEU A 553 -20.40 -8.24 9.26
CA LEU A 553 -21.62 -8.23 10.07
C LEU A 553 -21.80 -6.90 10.83
N VAL A 554 -20.72 -6.32 11.37
CA VAL A 554 -20.77 -4.97 11.96
C VAL A 554 -21.17 -3.92 10.92
N ARG A 555 -20.58 -3.96 9.71
CA ARG A 555 -20.87 -3.05 8.60
C ARG A 555 -22.27 -3.20 8.02
N LYS A 556 -22.86 -4.39 8.14
CA LYS A 556 -24.21 -4.71 7.63
C LYS A 556 -25.21 -5.04 8.75
N SER A 557 -24.98 -4.47 9.92
CA SER A 557 -25.80 -4.71 11.10
C SER A 557 -27.26 -4.30 10.96
N GLU A 558 -27.56 -3.35 10.07
CA GLU A 558 -28.90 -2.91 9.67
C GLU A 558 -29.76 -4.04 9.08
N TYR A 559 -29.14 -5.09 8.55
CA TYR A 559 -29.84 -6.24 7.97
C TYR A 559 -29.88 -7.45 8.90
N ILE A 560 -29.33 -7.36 10.12
CA ILE A 560 -29.32 -8.47 11.06
C ILE A 560 -30.65 -8.50 11.84
N TYR A 561 -31.42 -9.56 11.64
CA TYR A 561 -32.67 -9.79 12.38
C TYR A 561 -32.55 -10.98 13.36
N ASN A 562 -33.20 -10.88 14.52
CA ASN A 562 -33.22 -11.92 15.57
C ASN A 562 -31.84 -12.42 16.06
N ASN A 563 -30.76 -11.68 15.83
CA ASN A 563 -29.39 -12.11 16.13
C ASN A 563 -29.02 -13.45 15.48
N LEU A 564 -29.50 -13.71 14.25
CA LEU A 564 -29.14 -14.90 13.46
C LEU A 564 -27.71 -14.77 12.89
N ILE A 565 -26.75 -14.67 13.79
CA ILE A 565 -25.32 -14.50 13.51
C ILE A 565 -24.49 -15.32 14.49
N CYS A 566 -23.26 -15.61 14.09
CA CYS A 566 -22.22 -16.24 14.89
C CYS A 566 -20.86 -15.62 14.51
N SER A 567 -19.76 -16.05 15.13
CA SER A 567 -18.43 -15.48 14.84
C SER A 567 -17.93 -15.75 13.41
N SER A 568 -18.46 -16.78 12.74
CA SER A 568 -18.03 -17.25 11.42
C SER A 568 -19.12 -17.19 10.34
N ALA A 569 -20.36 -16.82 10.69
CA ALA A 569 -21.48 -16.76 9.76
C ALA A 569 -22.58 -15.80 10.19
N GLY A 570 -23.46 -15.44 9.25
CA GLY A 570 -24.64 -14.64 9.55
C GLY A 570 -25.69 -14.65 8.47
N ILE A 571 -26.96 -14.47 8.89
CA ILE A 571 -28.11 -14.30 8.00
C ILE A 571 -28.55 -12.84 8.03
N LEU A 572 -28.53 -12.22 6.86
CA LEU A 572 -28.95 -10.84 6.62
C LEU A 572 -30.30 -10.82 5.89
N PHE A 573 -31.15 -9.84 6.19
CA PHE A 573 -32.50 -9.70 5.67
C PHE A 573 -32.72 -8.31 5.06
N HIS A 574 -33.28 -8.27 3.86
CA HIS A 574 -33.71 -7.06 3.17
C HIS A 574 -35.01 -7.33 2.40
N ASP A 575 -36.11 -6.76 2.89
CA ASP A 575 -37.48 -7.03 2.41
C ASP A 575 -37.80 -8.54 2.35
N ASP A 576 -38.18 -9.05 1.17
CA ASP A 576 -38.47 -10.47 0.91
C ASP A 576 -37.19 -11.27 0.53
N THR A 577 -36.00 -10.72 0.74
CA THR A 577 -34.72 -11.32 0.35
C THR A 577 -33.84 -11.53 1.58
N TYR A 578 -33.17 -12.67 1.63
CA TYR A 578 -32.27 -13.04 2.71
C TYR A 578 -30.96 -13.60 2.17
N SER A 579 -29.87 -13.32 2.87
CA SER A 579 -28.52 -13.72 2.47
C SER A 579 -27.81 -14.41 3.62
N TYR A 580 -27.25 -15.58 3.35
CA TYR A 580 -26.41 -16.33 4.27
C TYR A 580 -24.94 -16.17 3.90
N ILE A 581 -24.15 -15.70 4.85
CA ILE A 581 -22.71 -15.50 4.69
C ILE A 581 -22.00 -16.49 5.61
N THR A 582 -21.05 -17.26 5.09
CA THR A 582 -20.32 -18.27 5.86
C THR A 582 -18.83 -18.28 5.53
N GLU A 583 -18.01 -18.50 6.56
CA GLU A 583 -16.60 -18.89 6.44
C GLU A 583 -16.49 -20.42 6.40
N HIS A 584 -15.74 -20.95 5.42
CA HIS A 584 -15.49 -22.37 5.26
C HIS A 584 -13.98 -22.69 5.25
N PHE A 585 -13.66 -23.89 5.74
CA PHE A 585 -12.30 -24.43 5.79
C PHE A 585 -12.30 -25.85 5.19
N GLU A 586 -11.62 -26.05 4.06
CA GLU A 586 -11.42 -27.39 3.50
C GLU A 586 -10.24 -28.07 4.20
N LYS A 587 -10.44 -29.30 4.69
CA LYS A 587 -9.42 -30.02 5.48
C LYS A 587 -8.24 -30.56 4.64
N ASN A 588 -8.37 -30.60 3.32
CA ASN A 588 -7.42 -31.29 2.42
C ASN A 588 -6.59 -30.34 1.55
N ASP A 589 -7.14 -29.19 1.21
CA ASP A 589 -6.41 -28.08 0.59
C ASP A 589 -6.48 -26.94 1.60
N ALA A 590 -5.39 -26.24 1.91
CA ALA A 590 -5.36 -25.11 2.84
C ALA A 590 -6.20 -23.88 2.38
N ASN A 591 -7.19 -24.09 1.52
CA ASN A 591 -8.09 -23.13 0.92
C ASN A 591 -9.16 -22.70 1.93
N ARG A 592 -9.14 -21.42 2.30
CA ARG A 592 -10.21 -20.77 3.05
C ARG A 592 -11.07 -19.95 2.10
N TYR A 593 -12.38 -19.98 2.27
CA TYR A 593 -13.27 -19.17 1.46
C TYR A 593 -14.46 -18.61 2.24
N ILE A 594 -14.95 -17.47 1.79
CA ILE A 594 -16.24 -16.93 2.20
C ILE A 594 -17.26 -17.28 1.13
N LYS A 595 -18.36 -17.90 1.53
CA LYS A 595 -19.50 -18.17 0.66
C LYS A 595 -20.64 -17.23 1.03
N ILE A 596 -21.24 -16.59 0.03
CA ILE A 596 -22.42 -15.74 0.21
C ILE A 596 -23.54 -16.33 -0.64
N VAL A 597 -24.70 -16.58 -0.05
CA VAL A 597 -25.86 -17.17 -0.70
C VAL A 597 -27.09 -16.31 -0.47
N ALA A 598 -27.67 -15.75 -1.53
CA ALA A 598 -28.87 -14.92 -1.47
C ALA A 598 -30.10 -15.65 -2.05
N LYS A 599 -31.26 -15.48 -1.42
CA LYS A 599 -32.54 -16.06 -1.84
C LYS A 599 -33.68 -15.08 -1.58
N GLY A 600 -34.66 -15.01 -2.49
CA GLY A 600 -35.76 -14.04 -2.45
C GLY A 600 -36.05 -13.42 -3.81
N LYS A 601 -36.69 -12.24 -3.80
CA LYS A 601 -37.09 -11.53 -5.02
C LYS A 601 -35.95 -10.70 -5.63
N ASN A 602 -35.16 -10.01 -4.80
CA ASN A 602 -34.12 -9.07 -5.24
C ASN A 602 -32.70 -9.60 -4.94
N THR A 603 -32.45 -10.86 -5.29
CA THR A 603 -31.22 -11.57 -4.88
C THR A 603 -29.95 -10.96 -5.46
N VAL A 604 -29.97 -10.50 -6.71
CA VAL A 604 -28.79 -9.95 -7.39
C VAL A 604 -28.34 -8.64 -6.75
N GLU A 605 -29.28 -7.72 -6.54
CA GLU A 605 -29.00 -6.40 -5.94
C GLU A 605 -28.46 -6.55 -4.51
N PHE A 606 -29.13 -7.36 -3.68
CA PHE A 606 -28.70 -7.56 -2.30
C PHE A 606 -27.36 -8.29 -2.20
N LEU A 607 -27.12 -9.29 -3.06
CA LEU A 607 -25.83 -9.98 -3.15
C LEU A 607 -24.72 -9.02 -3.55
N GLN A 608 -24.96 -8.14 -4.54
CA GLN A 608 -23.99 -7.12 -4.94
C GLN A 608 -23.72 -6.10 -3.85
N GLU A 609 -24.73 -5.71 -3.08
CA GLU A 609 -24.54 -4.82 -1.94
C GLU A 609 -23.62 -5.42 -0.88
N ILE A 610 -23.86 -6.67 -0.48
CA ILE A 610 -23.03 -7.38 0.50
C ILE A 610 -21.62 -7.60 -0.06
N ARG A 611 -21.49 -7.99 -1.34
CA ARG A 611 -20.21 -8.14 -2.04
C ARG A 611 -19.41 -6.84 -2.03
N ARG A 612 -20.02 -5.72 -2.42
CA ARG A 612 -19.37 -4.40 -2.43
C ARG A 612 -18.84 -4.06 -1.04
N GLU A 613 -19.62 -4.33 -0.01
CA GLU A 613 -19.19 -4.07 1.37
C GLU A 613 -18.07 -5.01 1.82
N LEU A 614 -18.12 -6.29 1.48
CA LEU A 614 -17.03 -7.22 1.77
C LEU A 614 -15.73 -6.77 1.07
N ILE A 615 -15.81 -6.31 -0.18
CA ILE A 615 -14.64 -5.76 -0.89
C ILE A 615 -14.12 -4.48 -0.21
N LYS A 616 -15.01 -3.61 0.29
CA LYS A 616 -14.58 -2.44 1.08
C LYS A 616 -13.87 -2.87 2.36
N VAL A 617 -14.43 -3.80 3.13
CA VAL A 617 -13.80 -4.35 4.34
C VAL A 617 -12.42 -4.95 4.01
N GLN A 618 -12.30 -5.70 2.92
CA GLN A 618 -11.02 -6.24 2.46
C GLN A 618 -10.02 -5.12 2.16
N LYS A 619 -10.40 -4.11 1.36
CA LYS A 619 -9.49 -3.01 1.01
C LYS A 619 -9.14 -2.11 2.19
N SER A 620 -10.12 -1.77 3.03
CA SER A 620 -9.92 -0.87 4.18
C SER A 620 -9.00 -1.48 5.24
N TRP A 621 -9.01 -2.80 5.41
CA TRP A 621 -8.27 -3.46 6.47
C TRP A 621 -7.06 -4.28 6.00
N PHE A 622 -7.06 -4.70 4.73
CA PHE A 622 -6.12 -5.65 4.15
C PHE A 622 -5.70 -5.20 2.75
N ASN A 623 -4.90 -4.13 2.69
CA ASN A 623 -4.28 -3.70 1.44
C ASN A 623 -3.49 -4.86 0.82
N ASN A 624 -3.58 -5.04 -0.50
CA ASN A 624 -2.94 -6.14 -1.24
C ASN A 624 -3.45 -7.56 -0.93
N LEU A 625 -4.65 -7.70 -0.33
CA LEU A 625 -5.27 -9.02 -0.17
C LEU A 625 -5.68 -9.58 -1.54
N GLU A 626 -5.02 -10.66 -1.95
CA GLU A 626 -5.37 -11.39 -3.16
C GLU A 626 -6.59 -12.27 -2.91
N VAL A 627 -7.65 -12.04 -3.70
CA VAL A 627 -8.93 -12.73 -3.56
C VAL A 627 -9.42 -13.14 -4.93
N VAL A 628 -9.73 -14.43 -5.08
CA VAL A 628 -10.34 -14.97 -6.30
C VAL A 628 -11.84 -15.04 -6.09
N GLU A 629 -12.58 -14.29 -6.92
CA GLU A 629 -14.04 -14.39 -7.00
C GLU A 629 -14.42 -15.58 -7.87
N LEU A 630 -15.07 -16.57 -7.27
CA LEU A 630 -15.56 -17.78 -7.92
C LEU A 630 -17.07 -17.71 -8.08
N ILE A 631 -17.55 -18.01 -9.30
CA ILE A 631 -18.96 -17.98 -9.65
C ILE A 631 -19.42 -19.39 -10.01
N PRO A 632 -20.54 -19.88 -9.44
CA PRO A 632 -21.08 -21.20 -9.76
C PRO A 632 -21.59 -21.26 -11.20
N CYS A 633 -21.41 -22.41 -11.82
CA CYS A 633 -22.08 -22.77 -13.06
C CYS A 633 -23.60 -22.79 -12.86
N ASN A 634 -24.35 -22.28 -13.84
CA ASN A 634 -25.81 -22.23 -13.82
C ASN A 634 -26.48 -23.35 -14.67
N CYS A 635 -25.72 -24.36 -15.11
CA CYS A 635 -26.29 -25.47 -15.87
C CYS A 635 -27.25 -26.32 -15.03
N ASN A 636 -28.07 -27.16 -15.68
CA ASN A 636 -29.08 -27.98 -15.00
C ASN A 636 -28.50 -28.89 -13.90
N SER A 637 -27.27 -29.38 -14.08
CA SER A 637 -26.58 -30.23 -13.09
C SER A 637 -25.94 -29.44 -11.95
N CYS A 638 -25.72 -28.13 -12.10
CA CYS A 638 -25.08 -27.28 -11.10
C CYS A 638 -26.05 -26.37 -10.35
N LYS A 639 -27.17 -25.98 -10.96
CA LYS A 639 -28.12 -24.98 -10.42
C LYS A 639 -28.63 -25.29 -9.01
N ASN A 640 -28.85 -26.57 -8.68
CA ASN A 640 -29.34 -27.03 -7.38
C ASN A 640 -28.35 -27.99 -6.68
N SER A 641 -27.08 -27.97 -7.11
CA SER A 641 -26.06 -28.87 -6.58
C SER A 641 -25.35 -28.22 -5.41
N GLU A 642 -25.10 -28.98 -4.34
CA GLU A 642 -24.25 -28.52 -3.21
C GLU A 642 -22.79 -28.28 -3.63
N SER A 643 -22.32 -28.99 -4.67
CA SER A 643 -20.98 -28.88 -5.24
C SER A 643 -20.99 -28.49 -6.73
N PRO A 644 -21.43 -27.27 -7.10
CA PRO A 644 -21.45 -26.85 -8.50
C PRO A 644 -20.02 -26.74 -9.05
N GLU A 645 -19.88 -26.76 -10.37
CA GLU A 645 -18.65 -26.31 -11.02
C GLU A 645 -18.45 -24.81 -10.72
N LEU A 646 -17.23 -24.39 -10.42
CA LEU A 646 -16.88 -23.00 -10.11
C LEU A 646 -15.95 -22.43 -11.17
N TYR A 647 -16.19 -21.18 -11.56
CA TYR A 647 -15.37 -20.47 -12.53
C TYR A 647 -14.71 -19.24 -11.91
N ASP A 648 -13.43 -19.02 -12.20
CA ASP A 648 -12.76 -17.78 -11.87
C ASP A 648 -13.37 -16.64 -12.68
N LYS A 649 -13.93 -15.65 -11.98
CA LYS A 649 -14.56 -14.49 -12.61
C LYS A 649 -13.63 -13.80 -13.59
N ASN A 650 -12.38 -13.54 -13.21
CA ASN A 650 -11.45 -12.79 -14.03
C ASN A 650 -10.85 -13.69 -15.13
N GLN A 651 -10.30 -14.84 -14.77
CA GLN A 651 -9.57 -15.71 -15.70
C GLN A 651 -10.50 -16.52 -16.62
N ASP A 652 -11.55 -17.14 -16.08
CA ASP A 652 -12.42 -18.04 -16.84
C ASP A 652 -13.55 -17.29 -17.53
N LEU A 653 -14.11 -16.22 -16.94
CA LEU A 653 -15.29 -15.55 -17.50
C LEU A 653 -14.92 -14.26 -18.24
N VAL A 654 -14.29 -13.29 -17.55
CA VAL A 654 -14.00 -11.95 -18.11
C VAL A 654 -12.95 -12.02 -19.23
N GLU A 655 -11.81 -12.66 -19.01
CA GLU A 655 -10.75 -12.75 -20.03
C GLU A 655 -11.17 -13.54 -21.27
N ARG A 656 -12.05 -14.55 -21.11
CA ARG A 656 -12.63 -15.27 -22.24
C ARG A 656 -13.58 -14.39 -23.04
N THR A 657 -14.43 -13.63 -22.36
CA THR A 657 -15.34 -12.65 -22.98
C THR A 657 -14.53 -11.61 -23.77
N LYS A 658 -13.47 -11.04 -23.18
CA LYS A 658 -12.57 -10.10 -23.88
C LYS A 658 -11.91 -10.66 -25.16
N LYS A 659 -11.76 -11.98 -25.22
CA LYS A 659 -11.20 -12.75 -26.36
C LYS A 659 -12.28 -13.31 -27.29
N GLY A 660 -13.55 -12.92 -27.12
CA GLY A 660 -14.68 -13.35 -27.96
C GLY A 660 -15.15 -14.79 -27.74
N LYS A 661 -14.75 -15.43 -26.63
CA LYS A 661 -15.19 -16.78 -26.26
C LYS A 661 -16.32 -16.68 -25.25
N LEU A 662 -17.57 -16.80 -25.72
CA LEU A 662 -18.77 -16.62 -24.91
C LEU A 662 -19.30 -17.89 -24.23
N LYS A 663 -18.69 -19.05 -24.51
CA LYS A 663 -19.06 -20.33 -23.92
C LYS A 663 -17.93 -20.93 -23.11
N ILE A 664 -18.30 -21.62 -22.05
CA ILE A 664 -17.39 -22.40 -21.22
C ILE A 664 -18.01 -23.76 -20.90
N GLU A 665 -17.21 -24.82 -21.00
CA GLU A 665 -17.66 -26.17 -20.67
C GLU A 665 -17.79 -26.32 -19.15
N CYS A 666 -18.87 -26.95 -18.70
CA CYS A 666 -19.03 -27.37 -17.32
C CYS A 666 -18.37 -28.73 -17.11
N ARG A 667 -17.26 -28.80 -16.36
CA ARG A 667 -16.52 -30.05 -16.09
C ARG A 667 -17.36 -31.11 -15.36
N LYS A 668 -18.44 -30.72 -14.69
CA LYS A 668 -19.37 -31.63 -14.01
C LYS A 668 -20.43 -32.25 -14.93
N SER A 669 -20.86 -31.53 -15.97
CA SER A 669 -21.97 -31.97 -16.85
C SER A 669 -21.55 -32.16 -18.30
N TYR A 670 -20.32 -31.77 -18.64
CA TYR A 670 -19.75 -31.72 -19.99
C TYR A 670 -20.59 -30.93 -20.99
N SER A 671 -21.46 -30.03 -20.51
CA SER A 671 -22.26 -29.15 -21.35
C SER A 671 -21.57 -27.79 -21.52
N ASP A 672 -21.63 -27.24 -22.73
CA ASP A 672 -21.28 -25.83 -22.96
C ASP A 672 -22.33 -24.90 -22.33
N VAL A 673 -21.85 -23.94 -21.56
CA VAL A 673 -22.67 -22.96 -20.85
C VAL A 673 -22.31 -21.56 -21.30
N GLU A 674 -23.31 -20.70 -21.49
CA GLU A 674 -23.10 -19.30 -21.87
C GLU A 674 -22.53 -18.50 -20.68
N ILE A 675 -21.48 -17.73 -20.91
CA ILE A 675 -20.77 -16.96 -19.89
C ILE A 675 -21.59 -15.76 -19.40
N LEU A 676 -22.26 -15.04 -20.31
CA LEU A 676 -23.04 -13.84 -19.95
C LEU A 676 -24.18 -14.12 -18.96
N PRO A 677 -24.96 -15.22 -19.09
CA PRO A 677 -25.92 -15.63 -18.07
C PRO A 677 -25.29 -16.01 -16.72
N ILE A 678 -24.06 -16.53 -16.69
CA ILE A 678 -23.34 -16.81 -15.44
C ILE A 678 -22.95 -15.50 -14.77
N LEU A 679 -22.41 -14.55 -15.53
CA LEU A 679 -22.08 -13.21 -15.02
C LEU A 679 -23.34 -12.44 -14.59
N GLY A 680 -24.40 -12.48 -15.39
CA GLY A 680 -25.67 -11.80 -15.12
C GLY A 680 -26.54 -12.45 -14.07
N ALA A 681 -26.22 -13.67 -13.64
CA ALA A 681 -26.80 -14.24 -12.44
C ALA A 681 -26.28 -13.54 -11.18
N VAL A 682 -25.08 -12.95 -11.22
CA VAL A 682 -24.43 -12.36 -10.04
C VAL A 682 -24.29 -10.85 -10.13
N TYR A 683 -24.02 -10.27 -11.30
CA TYR A 683 -23.70 -8.84 -11.48
C TYR A 683 -24.86 -8.02 -12.06
N GLU A 684 -24.87 -6.72 -11.74
CA GLU A 684 -25.82 -5.73 -12.28
C GLU A 684 -25.62 -5.50 -13.79
N LYS A 685 -26.71 -5.11 -14.45
CA LYS A 685 -26.79 -4.93 -15.92
C LYS A 685 -25.73 -3.97 -16.48
N GLU A 686 -25.40 -2.90 -15.76
CA GLU A 686 -24.43 -1.88 -16.19
C GLU A 686 -23.00 -2.42 -16.31
N ILE A 687 -22.61 -3.34 -15.42
CA ILE A 687 -21.30 -4.01 -15.44
C ILE A 687 -21.22 -4.94 -16.65
N ILE A 688 -22.33 -5.61 -16.98
CA ILE A 688 -22.44 -6.49 -18.14
C ILE A 688 -22.43 -5.65 -19.42
N ASP A 689 -23.19 -4.55 -19.45
CA ASP A 689 -23.24 -3.61 -20.59
C ASP A 689 -21.87 -3.00 -20.89
N PHE A 690 -21.03 -2.76 -19.87
CA PHE A 690 -19.62 -2.36 -20.07
C PHE A 690 -18.82 -3.41 -20.86
N TYR A 691 -18.89 -4.69 -20.45
CA TYR A 691 -18.21 -5.77 -21.17
C TYR A 691 -18.80 -6.00 -22.57
N THR A 692 -20.12 -5.85 -22.70
CA THR A 692 -20.84 -6.02 -23.97
C THR A 692 -20.55 -4.86 -24.94
N ARG A 693 -20.33 -3.63 -24.44
CA ARG A 693 -19.93 -2.45 -25.24
C ARG A 693 -18.49 -2.55 -25.75
N GLU A 694 -17.55 -3.07 -24.96
CA GLU A 694 -16.19 -3.35 -25.46
C GLU A 694 -16.20 -4.36 -26.62
N GLU A 695 -17.08 -5.37 -26.54
CA GLU A 695 -17.28 -6.34 -27.63
C GLU A 695 -17.92 -5.72 -28.88
N LEU A 696 -18.96 -4.89 -28.70
CA LEU A 696 -19.58 -4.13 -29.80
C LEU A 696 -18.55 -3.25 -30.50
N ASN A 697 -17.70 -2.53 -29.75
CA ASN A 697 -16.64 -1.71 -30.31
C ASN A 697 -15.60 -2.54 -31.07
N LYS A 698 -15.22 -3.73 -30.60
CA LYS A 698 -14.31 -4.64 -31.33
C LYS A 698 -14.94 -5.23 -32.60
N LEU A 699 -16.23 -5.56 -32.59
CA LEU A 699 -16.98 -6.06 -33.76
C LEU A 699 -17.17 -4.96 -34.81
N ILE A 700 -17.47 -3.73 -34.40
CA ILE A 700 -17.53 -2.56 -35.27
C ILE A 700 -16.17 -2.26 -35.90
N ASN A 701 -15.09 -2.30 -35.09
CA ASN A 701 -13.73 -2.03 -35.56
C ASN A 701 -13.16 -3.13 -36.50
N SER A 702 -13.68 -4.35 -36.44
CA SER A 702 -13.28 -5.47 -37.32
C SER A 702 -14.13 -5.58 -38.60
N SER A 703 -15.14 -4.72 -38.80
CA SER A 703 -15.96 -4.67 -40.01
C SER A 703 -16.37 -3.22 -40.36
N PRO A 704 -15.53 -2.46 -41.11
CA PRO A 704 -15.68 -1.00 -41.29
C PRO A 704 -16.87 -0.54 -42.16
N LYS A 705 -17.83 -1.41 -42.49
CA LYS A 705 -18.93 -1.14 -43.44
C LYS A 705 -20.34 -1.25 -42.84
N LEU A 706 -20.47 -1.21 -41.51
CA LEU A 706 -21.77 -1.31 -40.85
C LEU A 706 -22.14 0.04 -40.23
N ASP A 707 -23.15 0.66 -40.84
CA ASP A 707 -23.67 1.99 -40.55
C ASP A 707 -24.28 2.10 -39.13
N VAL A 708 -24.24 3.32 -38.59
CA VAL A 708 -24.63 3.74 -37.23
C VAL A 708 -26.07 3.34 -36.82
N ASN A 709 -26.92 2.92 -37.75
CA ASN A 709 -28.29 2.47 -37.48
C ASN A 709 -28.39 1.06 -36.87
N ILE A 710 -27.30 0.28 -36.84
CA ILE A 710 -27.28 -1.08 -36.27
C ILE A 710 -27.05 -1.08 -34.75
N GLU A 711 -26.40 -0.05 -34.16
CA GLU A 711 -26.32 0.09 -32.70
C GLU A 711 -27.72 0.07 -32.07
N ASN A 712 -28.65 0.87 -32.61
CA ASN A 712 -30.03 0.91 -32.10
C ASN A 712 -30.84 -0.35 -32.41
N LEU A 713 -30.51 -1.10 -33.47
CA LEU A 713 -31.20 -2.32 -33.86
C LEU A 713 -30.67 -3.56 -33.12
N ILE A 714 -29.37 -3.61 -32.82
CA ILE A 714 -28.70 -4.67 -32.04
C ILE A 714 -28.91 -4.45 -30.54
N ILE A 715 -28.88 -3.22 -30.02
CA ILE A 715 -29.27 -2.95 -28.62
C ILE A 715 -30.73 -3.36 -28.38
N LYS A 716 -31.61 -3.13 -29.37
CA LYS A 716 -33.01 -3.53 -29.31
C LYS A 716 -33.21 -5.04 -29.48
N HIS A 717 -32.48 -5.70 -30.40
CA HIS A 717 -32.56 -7.15 -30.56
C HIS A 717 -31.85 -7.95 -29.45
N LEU A 718 -30.71 -7.49 -28.92
CA LEU A 718 -30.05 -8.10 -27.75
C LEU A 718 -30.86 -7.86 -26.47
N GLY A 719 -31.51 -6.70 -26.34
CA GLY A 719 -32.48 -6.43 -25.27
C GLY A 719 -33.72 -7.32 -25.33
N ASP A 720 -34.15 -7.74 -26.52
CA ASP A 720 -35.31 -8.62 -26.73
C ASP A 720 -34.97 -10.12 -26.74
N SER A 721 -33.74 -10.52 -27.14
CA SER A 721 -33.31 -11.93 -27.21
C SER A 721 -32.64 -12.45 -25.95
N TYR A 722 -32.15 -11.56 -25.08
CA TYR A 722 -31.59 -11.91 -23.78
C TYR A 722 -32.46 -11.30 -22.69
N LYS A 723 -33.44 -12.08 -22.22
CA LYS A 723 -34.14 -11.78 -20.96
C LYS A 723 -33.13 -11.91 -19.81
N TYR A 724 -32.41 -10.84 -19.54
CA TYR A 724 -31.59 -10.68 -18.35
C TYR A 724 -32.50 -10.80 -17.12
N GLY A 725 -32.32 -11.84 -16.31
CA GLY A 725 -32.98 -12.01 -15.01
C GLY A 725 -34.45 -12.47 -15.00
N GLU A 726 -35.25 -12.28 -16.05
CA GLU A 726 -36.70 -12.57 -15.97
C GLU A 726 -37.12 -14.05 -16.17
N ASN A 727 -36.19 -14.96 -16.48
CA ASN A 727 -36.53 -16.36 -16.78
C ASN A 727 -35.94 -17.37 -15.77
N SER A 728 -35.85 -17.01 -14.48
CA SER A 728 -36.03 -18.01 -13.43
C SER A 728 -37.54 -18.28 -13.31
N HIS A 729 -38.01 -19.39 -13.86
CA HIS A 729 -39.42 -19.81 -13.84
C HIS A 729 -40.07 -19.67 -12.45
N PHE A 730 -40.84 -18.61 -12.22
CA PHE A 730 -41.85 -18.52 -11.16
C PHE A 730 -42.97 -17.51 -11.49
N GLU A 731 -43.37 -17.37 -12.75
CA GLU A 731 -44.65 -16.70 -13.06
C GLU A 731 -45.40 -17.41 -14.19
N LYS A 732 -46.70 -17.64 -13.93
CA LYS A 732 -47.76 -18.17 -14.81
C LYS A 732 -47.90 -19.69 -14.88
N SER A 733 -48.57 -20.25 -13.88
CA SER A 733 -49.68 -21.16 -14.17
C SER A 733 -50.96 -20.58 -13.58
N GLN A 734 -52.04 -20.67 -14.36
CA GLN A 734 -53.37 -20.08 -14.14
C GLN A 734 -53.52 -18.61 -14.55
N PHE A 735 -53.87 -18.39 -15.82
CA PHE A 735 -55.17 -17.82 -16.20
C PHE A 735 -55.37 -18.08 -17.70
N GLY A 736 -55.94 -19.24 -18.01
CA GLY A 736 -56.58 -19.49 -19.30
C GLY A 736 -58.01 -18.96 -19.23
N GLY A 737 -58.28 -17.84 -19.87
CA GLY A 737 -59.65 -17.33 -20.01
C GLY A 737 -60.43 -18.15 -21.05
N LYS A 738 -61.65 -18.55 -20.70
CA LYS A 738 -62.83 -18.50 -21.60
C LYS A 738 -64.13 -18.65 -20.82
N HIS A 739 -64.95 -17.59 -20.90
CA HIS A 739 -66.41 -17.52 -20.77
C HIS A 739 -67.14 -18.26 -19.63
N ASN A 740 -67.74 -17.52 -18.70
CA ASN A 740 -69.18 -17.19 -18.78
C ASN A 740 -69.67 -16.35 -17.57
N LYS A 741 -70.41 -15.29 -17.92
CA LYS A 741 -71.62 -14.71 -17.30
C LYS A 741 -71.86 -14.80 -15.77
N ILE A 742 -72.04 -13.61 -15.18
CA ILE A 742 -73.20 -13.17 -14.39
C ILE A 742 -73.59 -14.04 -13.17
N LYS A 743 -73.43 -13.55 -11.93
CA LYS A 743 -74.48 -12.84 -11.15
C LYS A 743 -74.00 -12.47 -9.74
N GLU A 744 -74.56 -11.36 -9.27
CA GLU A 744 -74.49 -10.76 -7.94
C GLU A 744 -74.90 -11.73 -6.82
N ASN A 745 -74.16 -11.72 -5.71
CA ASN A 745 -74.57 -11.22 -4.39
C ASN A 745 -73.47 -11.46 -3.35
#